data_AF-A0A970WZL8-F1
#
_entry.id   AF-A0A970WZL8-F1
#
_cell.length_a   1.000
_cell.length_b   1.000
_cell.length_c   1.000
_cell.angle_alpha   90.00
_cell.angle_beta   90.00
_cell.angle_gamma   90.00
#
_symmetry.space_group_name_H-M   'P 1'
#
loop_
_entity.id
_entity.type
_entity.pdbx_description
1 polymer ?
#
loop_
_entity_poly.entity_id
_entity_poly.type
_entity_poly.pdbx_seq_one_letter_code
_entity_poly.pdbx_strand_id
1 'polypeptide(L)'
;LIATAISPDLGNILVADSLAYELVYEIIFMVVRIVSFVIWLVLMATVIKIIVKIIQAIILRKKAKAKKSAASRFVGFFVGAVHGLVIVFIINVILSGIAAVTPILSISIPNEEEINVSVVIEDNFIELGNVAVDNNETIKEVVKFFDGYRDTLGGKISGLLKIKQQPFDEYVFSSMLTFNFNNQKVHLMDDLRTGVKIYVKLQENITGEINLESILALDEAVLNEVFGYVAELDLIGVAIPVGVEYLYKQTEVISEDTYNKLIADILKVDFTAELNNLKSALIAANNMGLFGEHEDNNYLLTLDVNQVKILFTNLGKLELIELLGKTGLEFLLNSDKANDFFEKNNIDKDDLDFANVDIGNEISNLGEIYEAFRGLNLGYDEEGKLVFDNVTDIGINAFGAAVYDSQLLANNSKLLAKTMVSLMPEEFQTMLTVEDLKKTDFVSLLSLANVLLKANIDDEENFDPKKLLTEANIEAISEYISSSELLSSNVGKLLETLLSQVGMPVTIEISEDIVWSGPEGKTELSSLFHSAKILLEKENLPEDLFTLTKTELNNILSSSVISQAIVKIIEQEAAEGGSLAGFLIIDRVVEWYDTIQDGVRIDGELRKLFASSKILFGENPNFDDMGDLVKVNNIIALSDEEIDLLIDSIILKDSLANQLIKVGEEGI
;
A
#
# COMPACT_ATOMS: atom_id res chain seq x y z
N LEU A 1 -43.94 1.23 -8.33
CA LEU A 1 -45.03 2.21 -8.51
C LEU A 1 -45.03 3.29 -7.42
N ILE A 2 -45.07 2.95 -6.13
CA ILE A 2 -44.92 3.95 -5.04
C ILE A 2 -43.45 4.37 -4.87
N ALA A 3 -42.52 3.42 -4.95
CA ALA A 3 -41.08 3.67 -4.86
C ALA A 3 -40.50 4.55 -5.98
N THR A 4 -40.90 4.29 -7.22
CA THR A 4 -40.53 5.09 -8.41
C THR A 4 -41.10 6.50 -8.42
N ALA A 5 -42.03 6.83 -7.51
CA ALA A 5 -42.56 8.17 -7.34
C ALA A 5 -41.79 9.00 -6.28
N ILE A 6 -40.89 8.36 -5.50
CA ILE A 6 -40.11 9.01 -4.42
C ILE A 6 -38.70 9.36 -4.91
N SER A 7 -38.05 8.50 -5.70
CA SER A 7 -36.86 8.82 -6.50
C SER A 7 -36.72 7.84 -7.67
N PRO A 8 -36.31 8.28 -8.89
CA PRO A 8 -36.01 7.40 -10.01
C PRO A 8 -34.92 6.35 -9.70
N ASP A 9 -33.91 6.71 -8.91
CA ASP A 9 -32.75 5.86 -8.60
C ASP A 9 -33.12 4.68 -7.68
N LEU A 10 -34.11 4.87 -6.80
CA LEU A 10 -34.69 3.80 -5.97
C LEU A 10 -35.42 2.74 -6.81
N GLY A 11 -35.82 3.06 -8.04
CA GLY A 11 -36.55 2.16 -8.93
C GLY A 11 -35.73 0.95 -9.39
N ASN A 12 -34.42 1.11 -9.60
CA ASN A 12 -33.52 0.04 -10.03
C ASN A 12 -33.17 -0.92 -8.88
N ILE A 13 -33.31 -0.45 -7.65
CA ILE A 13 -32.87 -1.18 -6.46
C ILE A 13 -34.04 -1.95 -5.85
N LEU A 14 -35.25 -1.40 -5.89
CA LEU A 14 -36.48 -2.02 -5.38
C LEU A 14 -37.11 -3.00 -6.38
N VAL A 15 -36.36 -4.07 -6.66
CA VAL A 15 -36.79 -5.20 -7.50
C VAL A 15 -37.30 -6.32 -6.61
N ALA A 16 -38.26 -7.12 -7.11
CA ALA A 16 -38.70 -8.30 -6.38
C ALA A 16 -37.50 -9.21 -6.06
N ASP A 17 -37.48 -9.74 -4.83
CA ASP A 17 -36.40 -10.58 -4.27
C ASP A 17 -35.08 -9.86 -3.90
N SER A 18 -35.05 -8.51 -3.90
CA SER A 18 -33.90 -7.73 -3.40
C SER A 18 -33.96 -7.45 -1.89
N LEU A 19 -32.79 -7.22 -1.27
CA LEU A 19 -32.68 -6.85 0.14
C LEU A 19 -33.35 -5.51 0.45
N ALA A 20 -33.15 -4.50 -0.41
CA ALA A 20 -33.83 -3.20 -0.27
C ALA A 20 -35.36 -3.36 -0.34
N TYR A 21 -35.85 -4.27 -1.19
CA TYR A 21 -37.27 -4.57 -1.28
C TYR A 21 -37.79 -5.27 -0.02
N GLU A 22 -37.06 -6.25 0.52
CA GLU A 22 -37.38 -6.89 1.80
C GLU A 22 -37.47 -5.85 2.93
N LEU A 23 -36.48 -4.95 3.04
CA LEU A 23 -36.49 -3.89 4.04
C LEU A 23 -37.72 -2.99 3.92
N VAL A 24 -38.01 -2.49 2.71
CA VAL A 24 -39.18 -1.64 2.48
C VAL A 24 -40.48 -2.39 2.79
N TYR A 25 -40.58 -3.65 2.39
CA TYR A 25 -41.73 -4.50 2.69
C TYR A 25 -41.93 -4.68 4.19
N GLU A 26 -40.86 -4.95 4.95
CA GLU A 26 -40.89 -5.15 6.40
C GLU A 26 -41.21 -3.85 7.16
N ILE A 27 -40.71 -2.70 6.69
CA ILE A 27 -41.11 -1.38 7.20
C ILE A 27 -42.60 -1.13 6.94
N ILE A 28 -43.10 -1.40 5.73
CA ILE A 28 -44.52 -1.27 5.41
C ILE A 28 -45.34 -2.21 6.30
N PHE A 29 -44.91 -3.45 6.47
CA PHE A 29 -45.57 -4.43 7.32
C PHE A 29 -45.60 -3.99 8.79
N MET A 30 -44.51 -3.41 9.30
CA MET A 30 -44.45 -2.79 10.63
C MET A 30 -45.49 -1.68 10.77
N VAL A 31 -45.58 -0.76 9.81
CA VAL A 31 -46.58 0.32 9.81
C VAL A 31 -48.00 -0.24 9.76
N VAL A 32 -48.26 -1.22 8.88
CA VAL A 32 -49.56 -1.90 8.79
C VAL A 32 -49.91 -2.62 10.09
N ARG A 33 -48.93 -3.22 10.78
CA ARG A 33 -49.13 -3.85 12.09
C ARG A 33 -49.50 -2.82 13.15
N ILE A 34 -48.86 -1.65 13.18
CA ILE A 34 -49.24 -0.54 14.08
C ILE A 34 -50.68 -0.10 13.80
N VAL A 35 -51.02 0.15 12.53
CA VAL A 35 -52.38 0.57 12.13
C VAL A 35 -53.40 -0.51 12.49
N SER A 36 -53.11 -1.78 12.19
CA SER A 36 -53.97 -2.92 12.49
C SER A 36 -54.15 -3.13 13.99
N PHE A 37 -53.11 -2.88 14.79
CA PHE A 37 -53.18 -2.92 16.24
C PHE A 37 -54.05 -1.79 16.78
N VAL A 38 -53.91 -0.57 16.28
CA VAL A 38 -54.79 0.56 16.64
C VAL A 38 -56.25 0.22 16.31
N ILE A 39 -56.51 -0.30 15.10
CA ILE A 39 -57.85 -0.75 14.70
C ILE A 39 -58.34 -1.87 15.62
N TRP A 40 -57.51 -2.86 15.92
CA TRP A 40 -57.83 -3.97 16.82
C TRP A 40 -58.15 -3.48 18.23
N LEU A 41 -57.41 -2.51 18.76
CA LEU A 41 -57.67 -1.90 20.06
C LEU A 41 -59.03 -1.18 20.07
N VAL A 42 -59.36 -0.43 19.01
CA VAL A 42 -60.67 0.24 18.86
C VAL A 42 -61.82 -0.78 18.76
N LEU A 43 -61.62 -1.87 18.01
CA LEU A 43 -62.57 -2.97 17.92
C LEU A 43 -62.72 -3.68 19.27
N MET A 44 -61.62 -3.94 19.98
CA MET A 44 -61.62 -4.55 21.31
C MET A 44 -62.34 -3.68 22.33
N ALA A 45 -62.19 -2.35 22.30
CA ALA A 45 -62.99 -1.45 23.12
C ALA A 45 -64.50 -1.65 22.87
N THR A 46 -64.88 -1.85 21.61
CA THR A 46 -66.27 -2.10 21.19
C THR A 46 -66.75 -3.49 21.61
N VAL A 47 -65.94 -4.53 21.43
CA VAL A 47 -66.23 -5.92 21.83
C VAL A 47 -66.34 -6.01 23.35
N ILE A 48 -65.44 -5.38 24.11
CA ILE A 48 -65.51 -5.31 25.57
C ILE A 48 -66.78 -4.59 25.99
N LYS A 49 -67.19 -3.50 25.31
CA LYS A 49 -68.48 -2.85 25.58
C LYS A 49 -69.67 -3.79 25.37
N ILE A 50 -69.60 -4.67 24.36
CA ILE A 50 -70.61 -5.71 24.11
C ILE A 50 -70.56 -6.80 25.18
N ILE A 51 -69.38 -7.33 25.51
CA ILE A 51 -69.19 -8.33 26.57
C ILE A 51 -69.67 -7.79 27.91
N VAL A 52 -69.33 -6.55 28.26
CA VAL A 52 -69.82 -5.86 29.45
C VAL A 52 -71.34 -5.76 29.44
N LYS A 53 -71.96 -5.39 28.31
CA LYS A 53 -73.43 -5.40 28.16
C LYS A 53 -74.02 -6.79 28.29
N ILE A 54 -73.37 -7.83 27.78
CA ILE A 54 -73.79 -9.23 27.87
C ILE A 54 -73.67 -9.72 29.32
N ILE A 55 -72.55 -9.49 29.99
CA ILE A 55 -72.32 -9.81 31.40
C ILE A 55 -73.33 -9.07 32.27
N GLN A 56 -73.55 -7.78 32.03
CA GLN A 56 -74.61 -7.02 32.68
C GLN A 56 -75.98 -7.66 32.42
N ALA A 57 -76.31 -8.03 31.18
CA ALA A 57 -77.58 -8.67 30.85
C ALA A 57 -77.74 -10.06 31.49
N ILE A 58 -76.67 -10.85 31.61
CA ILE A 58 -76.70 -12.20 32.22
C ILE A 58 -76.81 -12.10 33.75
N ILE A 59 -76.04 -11.21 34.38
CA ILE A 59 -76.03 -11.01 35.83
C ILE A 59 -77.30 -10.27 36.29
N LEU A 60 -77.83 -9.33 35.48
CA LEU A 60 -79.05 -8.57 35.80
C LEU A 60 -80.36 -9.24 35.33
N ARG A 61 -80.32 -10.41 34.67
CA ARG A 61 -81.54 -11.08 34.18
C ARG A 61 -82.35 -11.86 35.21
N LYS A 62 -82.01 -11.86 36.50
CA LYS A 62 -82.89 -12.41 37.55
C LYS A 62 -83.63 -11.33 38.34
N LYS A 63 -84.89 -11.13 37.92
CA LYS A 63 -86.05 -10.51 38.57
C LYS A 63 -86.03 -8.99 38.81
N ALA A 64 -86.88 -8.32 38.03
CA ALA A 64 -87.48 -7.05 38.38
C ALA A 64 -88.12 -7.10 39.79
N LYS A 65 -87.90 -6.04 40.57
CA LYS A 65 -88.40 -5.76 41.95
C LYS A 65 -87.71 -6.46 43.14
N ALA A 66 -86.37 -6.49 43.17
CA ALA A 66 -85.64 -6.58 44.43
C ALA A 66 -84.63 -5.42 44.56
N LYS A 67 -84.50 -4.84 45.76
CA LYS A 67 -83.49 -3.81 46.09
C LYS A 67 -82.13 -4.32 45.62
N LYS A 68 -81.46 -3.63 44.68
CA LYS A 68 -80.12 -4.02 44.18
C LYS A 68 -79.21 -4.37 45.37
N SER A 69 -78.79 -5.63 45.51
CA SER A 69 -77.91 -6.05 46.61
C SER A 69 -76.55 -5.37 46.47
N ALA A 70 -75.85 -5.15 47.60
CA ALA A 70 -74.50 -4.59 47.58
C ALA A 70 -73.58 -5.37 46.62
N ALA A 71 -73.68 -6.70 46.57
CA ALA A 71 -72.95 -7.55 45.64
C ALA A 71 -73.24 -7.23 44.15
N SER A 72 -74.50 -7.01 43.75
CA SER A 72 -74.83 -6.62 42.36
C SER A 72 -74.31 -5.23 41.97
N ARG A 73 -74.19 -4.32 42.95
CA ARG A 73 -73.60 -2.98 42.76
C ARG A 73 -72.08 -3.06 42.70
N PHE A 74 -71.46 -3.91 43.51
CA PHE A 74 -70.02 -4.20 43.47
C PHE A 74 -69.60 -4.89 42.17
N VAL A 75 -70.38 -5.84 41.66
CA VAL A 75 -70.11 -6.49 40.37
C VAL A 75 -70.31 -5.52 39.20
N GLY A 76 -71.36 -4.68 39.22
CA GLY A 76 -71.55 -3.63 38.22
C GLY A 76 -70.44 -2.56 38.25
N PHE A 77 -69.99 -2.19 39.45
CA PHE A 77 -68.84 -1.30 39.66
C PHE A 77 -67.53 -1.93 39.18
N PHE A 78 -67.27 -3.20 39.52
CA PHE A 78 -66.07 -3.92 39.10
C PHE A 78 -66.00 -4.08 37.58
N VAL A 79 -67.10 -4.50 36.95
CA VAL A 79 -67.18 -4.61 35.48
C VAL A 79 -67.04 -3.25 34.81
N GLY A 80 -67.60 -2.17 35.38
CA GLY A 80 -67.41 -0.81 34.90
C GLY A 80 -65.98 -0.29 35.10
N ALA A 81 -65.34 -0.62 36.22
CA ALA A 81 -63.97 -0.24 36.55
C ALA A 81 -62.96 -0.98 35.66
N VAL A 82 -63.15 -2.29 35.42
CA VAL A 82 -62.35 -3.06 34.47
C VAL A 82 -62.54 -2.55 33.04
N HIS A 83 -63.78 -2.23 32.63
CA HIS A 83 -64.03 -1.62 31.33
C HIS A 83 -63.34 -0.25 31.17
N GLY A 84 -63.42 0.60 32.18
CA GLY A 84 -62.75 1.90 32.21
C GLY A 84 -61.23 1.75 32.18
N LEU A 85 -60.66 0.82 32.96
CA LEU A 85 -59.23 0.53 32.97
C LEU A 85 -58.72 0.02 31.62
N VAL A 86 -59.49 -0.82 30.91
CA VAL A 86 -59.07 -1.31 29.59
C VAL A 86 -59.13 -0.20 28.53
N ILE A 87 -60.14 0.68 28.55
CA ILE A 87 -60.20 1.83 27.63
C ILE A 87 -59.07 2.82 27.92
N VAL A 88 -58.83 3.12 29.19
CA VAL A 88 -57.71 3.96 29.63
C VAL A 88 -56.39 3.33 29.20
N PHE A 89 -56.21 2.03 29.36
CA PHE A 89 -55.03 1.29 28.92
C PHE A 89 -54.82 1.36 27.40
N ILE A 90 -55.86 1.18 26.59
CA ILE A 90 -55.80 1.28 25.12
C ILE A 90 -55.25 2.63 24.66
N ILE A 91 -55.76 3.72 25.23
CA ILE A 91 -55.32 5.08 24.91
C ILE A 91 -53.89 5.29 25.41
N ASN A 92 -53.56 4.74 26.58
CA ASN A 92 -52.25 4.85 27.20
C ASN A 92 -51.15 4.10 26.46
N VAL A 93 -51.41 2.99 25.76
CA VAL A 93 -50.38 2.33 24.93
C VAL A 93 -49.91 3.25 23.81
N ILE A 94 -50.82 3.95 23.14
CA ILE A 94 -50.47 4.90 22.07
C ILE A 94 -49.77 6.13 22.65
N LEU A 95 -50.30 6.70 23.73
CA LEU A 95 -49.70 7.86 24.40
C LEU A 95 -48.33 7.54 25.00
N SER A 96 -48.15 6.34 25.56
CA SER A 96 -46.87 5.85 26.07
C SER A 96 -45.86 5.64 24.94
N GLY A 97 -46.30 5.24 23.76
CA GLY A 97 -45.45 5.14 22.59
C GLY A 97 -44.90 6.50 22.17
N ILE A 98 -45.79 7.50 22.04
CA ILE A 98 -45.40 8.88 21.72
C ILE A 98 -44.52 9.46 22.85
N ALA A 99 -44.88 9.23 24.11
CA ALA A 99 -44.09 9.65 25.27
C ALA A 99 -42.71 9.00 25.31
N ALA A 100 -42.56 7.75 24.87
CA ALA A 100 -41.27 7.08 24.81
C ALA A 100 -40.32 7.65 23.75
N VAL A 101 -40.87 8.26 22.70
CA VAL A 101 -40.12 8.97 21.65
C VAL A 101 -39.89 10.44 22.02
N THR A 102 -40.59 10.97 23.02
CA THR A 102 -40.51 12.39 23.39
C THR A 102 -39.14 12.80 23.95
N PRO A 103 -38.48 12.02 24.83
CA PRO A 103 -37.09 12.29 25.24
C PRO A 103 -36.10 12.30 24.08
N ILE A 104 -36.38 11.53 23.01
CA ILE A 104 -35.58 11.53 21.78
C ILE A 104 -35.77 12.86 21.04
N LEU A 105 -37.02 13.30 20.88
CA LEU A 105 -37.36 14.56 20.20
C LEU A 105 -36.92 15.81 20.98
N SER A 106 -36.91 15.77 22.32
CA SER A 106 -36.53 16.93 23.14
C SER A 106 -35.02 17.22 23.10
N ILE A 107 -34.19 16.21 22.83
CA ILE A 107 -32.75 16.36 22.60
C ILE A 107 -32.48 16.90 21.18
N SER A 108 -33.35 16.59 20.21
CA SER A 108 -33.27 17.11 18.82
C SER A 108 -33.86 18.52 18.63
N ILE A 109 -34.40 19.15 19.67
CA ILE A 109 -34.90 20.54 19.61
C ILE A 109 -33.89 21.42 20.36
N PRO A 110 -33.00 22.13 19.64
CA PRO A 110 -31.99 22.96 20.28
C PRO A 110 -32.63 24.04 21.15
N ASN A 111 -32.12 24.18 22.38
CA ASN A 111 -32.32 25.38 23.18
C ASN A 111 -31.38 26.46 22.65
N GLU A 112 -31.91 27.33 21.80
CA GLU A 112 -31.27 28.57 21.30
C GLU A 112 -29.98 28.35 20.49
N GLU A 113 -30.01 28.83 19.24
CA GLU A 113 -28.85 29.07 18.36
C GLU A 113 -27.73 28.01 18.39
N GLU A 114 -27.91 26.88 17.70
CA GLU A 114 -26.96 26.33 16.71
C GLU A 114 -27.27 24.85 16.37
N ILE A 115 -27.33 24.60 15.05
CA ILE A 115 -27.24 23.35 14.26
C ILE A 115 -28.33 22.28 14.45
N ASN A 116 -29.01 21.96 13.33
CA ASN A 116 -29.83 20.77 13.15
C ASN A 116 -29.35 20.01 11.92
N VAL A 117 -29.06 18.72 12.10
CA VAL A 117 -28.67 17.79 11.05
C VAL A 117 -29.91 17.29 10.30
N SER A 118 -29.96 17.49 8.97
CA SER A 118 -30.87 16.74 8.09
C SER A 118 -30.08 16.07 6.97
N VAL A 119 -30.45 14.83 6.65
CA VAL A 119 -29.90 14.07 5.51
C VAL A 119 -30.54 14.64 4.24
N VAL A 120 -29.78 15.44 3.48
CA VAL A 120 -30.16 15.89 2.13
C VAL A 120 -29.47 14.96 1.14
N ILE A 121 -30.26 14.33 0.27
CA ILE A 121 -29.75 13.49 -0.81
C ILE A 121 -29.78 14.34 -2.07
N GLU A 122 -28.62 14.87 -2.48
CA GLU A 122 -28.41 15.50 -3.79
C GLU A 122 -27.26 14.78 -4.51
N ASP A 123 -27.47 14.46 -5.79
CA ASP A 123 -26.48 13.94 -6.74
C ASP A 123 -25.41 13.00 -6.15
N ASN A 124 -25.84 11.80 -5.73
CA ASN A 124 -24.98 10.71 -5.21
C ASN A 124 -24.20 10.97 -3.91
N PHE A 125 -24.45 12.08 -3.21
CA PHE A 125 -23.89 12.33 -1.88
C PHE A 125 -24.99 12.60 -0.85
N ILE A 126 -24.74 12.17 0.39
CA ILE A 126 -25.51 12.56 1.56
C ILE A 126 -24.84 13.83 2.11
N GLU A 127 -25.44 14.98 1.88
CA GLU A 127 -25.03 16.22 2.55
C GLU A 127 -25.89 16.46 3.79
N LEU A 128 -25.22 16.86 4.88
CA LEU A 128 -25.88 17.28 6.11
C LEU A 128 -26.37 18.73 5.92
N GLY A 129 -27.63 18.89 5.53
CA GLY A 129 -28.22 20.20 5.27
C GLY A 129 -28.83 20.84 6.52
N ASN A 130 -28.61 22.15 6.69
CA ASN A 130 -29.26 22.97 7.72
C ASN A 130 -30.69 23.35 7.30
N VAL A 131 -31.72 22.75 7.91
CA VAL A 131 -33.12 23.20 7.76
C VAL A 131 -33.55 23.96 9.00
N ALA A 132 -34.02 25.19 8.81
CA ALA A 132 -34.64 25.99 9.86
C ALA A 132 -35.93 25.30 10.35
N VAL A 133 -35.88 24.71 11.54
CA VAL A 133 -37.09 24.26 12.23
C VAL A 133 -37.79 25.52 12.73
N ASP A 134 -38.95 25.81 12.13
CA ASP A 134 -39.83 26.87 12.57
C ASP A 134 -40.08 26.69 14.08
N ASN A 135 -39.90 27.78 14.85
CA ASN A 135 -39.85 27.80 16.31
C ASN A 135 -41.27 27.59 16.87
N ASN A 136 -41.84 26.42 16.58
CA ASN A 136 -43.27 26.17 16.71
C ASN A 136 -43.57 25.88 18.17
N GLU A 137 -44.03 26.90 18.88
CA GLU A 137 -44.44 26.89 20.29
C GLU A 137 -45.37 25.69 20.60
N THR A 138 -46.16 25.26 19.61
CA THR A 138 -47.04 24.07 19.70
C THR A 138 -46.26 22.77 19.85
N ILE A 139 -45.12 22.59 19.17
CA ILE A 139 -44.27 21.40 19.29
C ILE A 139 -43.62 21.36 20.68
N LYS A 140 -43.14 22.50 21.18
CA LYS A 140 -42.59 22.63 22.54
C LYS A 140 -43.61 22.30 23.63
N GLU A 141 -44.87 22.73 23.46
CA GLU A 141 -45.96 22.38 24.37
C GLU A 141 -46.34 20.90 24.31
N VAL A 142 -46.36 20.30 23.11
CA VAL A 142 -46.62 18.85 22.93
C VAL A 142 -45.51 18.03 23.59
N VAL A 143 -44.24 18.39 23.40
CA VAL A 143 -43.10 17.73 24.06
C VAL A 143 -43.21 17.84 25.58
N LYS A 144 -43.46 19.03 26.15
CA LYS A 144 -43.68 19.21 27.60
C LYS A 144 -44.83 18.38 28.15
N PHE A 145 -45.92 18.25 27.38
CA PHE A 145 -47.07 17.42 27.78
C PHE A 145 -46.69 15.94 27.86
N PHE A 146 -45.94 15.44 26.88
CA PHE A 146 -45.54 14.04 26.83
C PHE A 146 -44.38 13.70 27.78
N ASP A 147 -43.48 14.63 28.10
CA ASP A 147 -42.50 14.49 29.19
C ASP A 147 -43.20 14.26 30.54
N GLY A 148 -44.30 14.99 30.78
CA GLY A 148 -45.15 14.83 31.96
C GLY A 148 -46.13 13.65 31.90
N TYR A 149 -46.13 12.85 30.82
CA TYR A 149 -47.11 11.77 30.61
C TYR A 149 -47.13 10.77 31.77
N ARG A 150 -45.96 10.39 32.28
CA ARG A 150 -45.85 9.43 33.39
C ARG A 150 -46.38 9.94 34.72
N ASP A 151 -46.51 11.24 34.89
CA ASP A 151 -47.11 11.83 36.08
C ASP A 151 -48.64 11.87 36.04
N THR A 152 -49.22 11.69 34.85
CA THR A 152 -50.68 11.61 34.68
C THR A 152 -51.26 10.33 35.31
N LEU A 153 -52.55 10.37 35.65
CA LEU A 153 -53.26 9.19 36.16
C LEU A 153 -53.17 7.99 35.20
N GLY A 154 -53.23 8.24 33.89
CA GLY A 154 -53.09 7.20 32.87
C GLY A 154 -51.67 6.62 32.84
N GLY A 155 -50.65 7.47 32.84
CA GLY A 155 -49.24 7.07 32.86
C GLY A 155 -48.86 6.30 34.12
N LYS A 156 -49.37 6.71 35.30
CA LYS A 156 -49.17 6.00 36.57
C LYS A 156 -49.82 4.63 36.56
N ILE A 157 -51.09 4.51 36.13
CA ILE A 157 -51.81 3.23 36.08
C ILE A 157 -51.10 2.23 35.15
N SER A 158 -50.61 2.71 34.03
CA SER A 158 -49.98 1.87 33.00
C SER A 158 -48.54 1.50 33.37
N GLY A 159 -47.84 2.37 34.11
CA GLY A 159 -46.50 2.13 34.67
C GLY A 159 -46.45 1.24 35.92
N LEU A 160 -47.60 0.87 36.51
CA LEU A 160 -47.66 -0.07 37.64
C LEU A 160 -47.30 -1.51 37.24
N LEU A 161 -47.62 -1.90 36.01
CA LEU A 161 -47.28 -3.20 35.46
C LEU A 161 -45.96 -3.06 34.71
N LYS A 162 -44.94 -3.81 35.12
CA LYS A 162 -43.62 -3.82 34.48
C LYS A 162 -43.32 -5.19 33.89
N ILE A 163 -42.80 -5.22 32.67
CA ILE A 163 -42.23 -6.42 32.04
C ILE A 163 -40.77 -6.10 31.72
N LYS A 164 -39.83 -6.94 32.15
CA LYS A 164 -38.38 -6.71 32.00
C LYS A 164 -37.92 -5.31 32.48
N GLN A 165 -38.45 -4.85 33.62
CA GLN A 165 -38.22 -3.51 34.20
C GLN A 165 -38.79 -2.31 33.42
N GLN A 166 -39.32 -2.51 32.21
CA GLN A 166 -40.00 -1.47 31.42
C GLN A 166 -41.51 -1.43 31.75
N PRO A 167 -42.15 -0.24 31.76
CA PRO A 167 -43.61 -0.14 31.80
C PRO A 167 -44.29 -0.98 30.72
N PHE A 168 -45.38 -1.66 31.06
CA PHE A 168 -46.03 -2.63 30.18
C PHE A 168 -46.58 -2.00 28.88
N ASP A 169 -47.15 -0.81 28.98
CA ASP A 169 -47.65 -0.05 27.84
C ASP A 169 -46.54 0.36 26.86
N GLU A 170 -45.39 0.75 27.39
CA GLU A 170 -44.20 1.08 26.63
C GLU A 170 -43.59 -0.17 25.96
N TYR A 171 -43.55 -1.29 26.69
CA TYR A 171 -43.10 -2.59 26.18
C TYR A 171 -43.98 -3.09 25.01
N VAL A 172 -45.30 -2.91 25.12
CA VAL A 172 -46.25 -3.27 24.06
C VAL A 172 -46.03 -2.39 22.83
N PHE A 173 -45.77 -1.09 23.00
CA PHE A 173 -45.51 -0.20 21.88
C PHE A 173 -44.15 -0.45 21.22
N SER A 174 -43.07 -0.62 22.00
CA SER A 174 -41.74 -0.92 21.47
C SER A 174 -41.72 -2.22 20.66
N SER A 175 -42.47 -3.23 21.11
CA SER A 175 -42.65 -4.50 20.38
C SER A 175 -43.34 -4.33 19.01
N MET A 176 -44.07 -3.23 18.79
CA MET A 176 -44.66 -2.91 17.49
C MET A 176 -43.72 -2.16 16.56
N LEU A 177 -42.61 -1.62 17.07
CA LEU A 177 -41.52 -1.00 16.31
C LEU A 177 -40.36 -1.99 16.16
N THR A 178 -40.69 -3.20 15.74
CA THR A 178 -39.72 -4.28 15.56
C THR A 178 -39.99 -4.99 14.25
N PHE A 179 -39.04 -5.02 13.33
CA PHE A 179 -39.19 -5.74 12.06
C PHE A 179 -38.15 -6.85 11.96
N ASN A 180 -38.39 -7.82 11.08
CA ASN A 180 -37.40 -8.84 10.80
C ASN A 180 -36.72 -8.49 9.48
N PHE A 181 -35.43 -8.66 9.40
CA PHE A 181 -34.66 -8.51 8.17
C PHE A 181 -33.67 -9.66 8.13
N ASN A 182 -33.78 -10.53 7.12
CA ASN A 182 -32.91 -11.69 6.95
C ASN A 182 -32.64 -12.51 8.24
N ASN A 183 -33.72 -12.92 8.93
CA ASN A 183 -33.68 -13.64 10.22
C ASN A 183 -33.09 -12.88 11.42
N GLN A 184 -32.61 -11.63 11.24
CA GLN A 184 -32.32 -10.72 12.34
C GLN A 184 -33.59 -9.97 12.73
N LYS A 185 -33.77 -9.74 14.02
CA LYS A 185 -34.89 -8.98 14.55
C LYS A 185 -34.38 -7.60 14.97
N VAL A 186 -34.85 -6.55 14.32
CA VAL A 186 -34.38 -5.18 14.52
C VAL A 186 -35.29 -4.44 15.48
N HIS A 187 -34.74 -4.01 16.62
CA HIS A 187 -35.45 -3.28 17.66
C HIS A 187 -35.33 -1.76 17.45
N LEU A 188 -36.07 -1.20 16.49
CA LEU A 188 -35.96 0.21 16.08
C LEU A 188 -36.05 1.22 17.25
N MET A 189 -36.90 0.98 18.25
CA MET A 189 -37.00 1.88 19.41
C MET A 189 -35.74 1.84 20.28
N ASP A 190 -35.11 0.68 20.41
CA ASP A 190 -33.88 0.53 21.19
C ASP A 190 -32.70 1.14 20.42
N ASP A 191 -32.63 0.95 19.10
CA ASP A 191 -31.65 1.61 18.22
C ASP A 191 -31.76 3.13 18.26
N LEU A 192 -32.98 3.69 18.21
CA LEU A 192 -33.20 5.13 18.34
C LEU A 192 -32.70 5.66 19.69
N ARG A 193 -32.89 4.91 20.78
CA ARG A 193 -32.36 5.29 22.11
C ARG A 193 -30.85 5.26 22.15
N THR A 194 -30.25 4.24 21.55
CA THR A 194 -28.79 4.12 21.45
C THR A 194 -28.20 5.25 20.59
N GLY A 195 -28.84 5.59 19.47
CA GLY A 195 -28.48 6.76 18.65
C GLY A 195 -28.51 8.08 19.44
N VAL A 196 -29.52 8.26 20.30
CA VAL A 196 -29.58 9.43 21.20
C VAL A 196 -28.47 9.41 22.24
N LYS A 197 -28.12 8.26 22.83
CA LYS A 197 -26.98 8.18 23.76
C LYS A 197 -25.68 8.59 23.08
N ILE A 198 -25.46 8.12 21.84
CA ILE A 198 -24.31 8.51 21.02
C ILE A 198 -24.31 10.03 20.84
N TYR A 199 -25.41 10.60 20.36
CA TYR A 199 -25.52 12.04 20.13
C TYR A 199 -25.26 12.87 21.38
N VAL A 200 -25.89 12.53 22.52
CA VAL A 200 -25.67 13.21 23.80
C VAL A 200 -24.20 13.12 24.21
N LYS A 201 -23.58 11.94 24.08
CA LYS A 201 -22.18 11.75 24.43
C LYS A 201 -21.26 12.61 23.56
N LEU A 202 -21.53 12.69 22.26
CA LEU A 202 -20.79 13.54 21.34
C LEU A 202 -20.97 15.02 21.71
N GLN A 203 -22.20 15.48 21.93
CA GLN A 203 -22.50 16.87 22.28
C GLN A 203 -21.88 17.29 23.64
N GLU A 204 -21.80 16.39 24.62
CA GLU A 204 -21.16 16.66 25.91
C GLU A 204 -19.64 16.84 25.81
N ASN A 205 -19.00 16.31 24.74
CA ASN A 205 -17.55 16.27 24.61
C ASN A 205 -17.00 17.02 23.38
N ILE A 206 -17.86 17.44 22.44
CA ILE A 206 -17.49 18.21 21.25
C ILE A 206 -18.04 19.63 21.36
N THR A 207 -17.17 20.64 21.25
CA THR A 207 -17.57 22.04 21.13
C THR A 207 -17.62 22.43 19.65
N GLY A 208 -18.81 22.65 19.11
CA GLY A 208 -19.03 23.04 17.71
C GLY A 208 -19.72 21.98 16.86
N GLU A 209 -19.42 21.94 15.56
CA GLU A 209 -20.02 20.99 14.61
C GLU A 209 -19.51 19.56 14.85
N ILE A 210 -20.44 18.60 14.86
CA ILE A 210 -20.12 17.18 14.99
C ILE A 210 -19.76 16.64 13.60
N ASN A 211 -18.47 16.47 13.34
CA ASN A 211 -17.89 15.87 12.14
C ASN A 211 -16.86 14.78 12.49
N LEU A 212 -16.37 14.02 11.49
CA LEU A 212 -15.46 12.88 11.73
C LEU A 212 -14.19 13.29 12.49
N GLU A 213 -13.59 14.44 12.15
CA GLU A 213 -12.38 14.95 12.79
C GLU A 213 -12.64 15.27 14.28
N SER A 214 -13.73 15.97 14.59
CA SER A 214 -14.13 16.28 15.96
C SER A 214 -14.46 15.05 16.79
N ILE A 215 -14.99 13.99 16.17
CA ILE A 215 -15.27 12.70 16.83
C ILE A 215 -13.95 11.99 17.13
N LEU A 216 -13.03 11.91 16.18
CA LEU A 216 -11.75 11.22 16.35
C LEU A 216 -10.78 11.97 17.28
N ALA A 217 -10.96 13.29 17.46
CA ALA A 217 -10.23 14.11 18.41
C ALA A 217 -10.68 13.90 19.88
N LEU A 218 -11.76 13.17 20.12
CA LEU A 218 -12.24 12.88 21.48
C LEU A 218 -11.25 12.00 22.26
N ASP A 219 -11.31 12.12 23.58
CA ASP A 219 -10.55 11.24 24.47
C ASP A 219 -10.86 9.75 24.17
N GLU A 220 -9.83 8.90 24.21
CA GLU A 220 -9.93 7.47 23.88
C GLU A 220 -11.03 6.75 24.68
N ALA A 221 -11.25 7.13 25.94
CA ALA A 221 -12.31 6.57 26.77
C ALA A 221 -13.71 6.91 26.24
N VAL A 222 -13.91 8.14 25.76
CA VAL A 222 -15.18 8.60 25.17
C VAL A 222 -15.41 7.94 23.82
N LEU A 223 -14.38 7.88 22.98
CA LEU A 223 -14.42 7.15 21.70
C LEU A 223 -14.82 5.69 21.89
N ASN A 224 -14.20 4.99 22.85
CA ASN A 224 -14.53 3.61 23.13
C ASN A 224 -15.99 3.41 23.56
N GLU A 225 -16.55 4.36 24.31
CA GLU A 225 -17.95 4.33 24.71
C GLU A 225 -18.89 4.60 23.51
N VAL A 226 -18.57 5.60 22.68
CA VAL A 226 -19.33 5.94 21.47
C VAL A 226 -19.38 4.76 20.49
N PHE A 227 -18.23 4.19 20.15
CA PHE A 227 -18.18 3.01 19.28
C PHE A 227 -18.82 1.77 19.92
N GLY A 228 -18.76 1.65 21.26
CA GLY A 228 -19.49 0.62 21.99
C GLY A 228 -21.00 0.73 21.78
N TYR A 229 -21.56 1.95 21.84
CA TYR A 229 -22.97 2.17 21.52
C TYR A 229 -23.29 1.93 20.04
N VAL A 230 -22.41 2.31 19.12
CA VAL A 230 -22.61 2.03 17.68
C VAL A 230 -22.71 0.52 17.45
N ALA A 231 -21.84 -0.28 18.06
CA ALA A 231 -21.87 -1.73 17.95
C ALA A 231 -23.15 -2.40 18.51
N GLU A 232 -23.91 -1.71 19.39
CA GLU A 232 -25.20 -2.22 19.91
C GLU A 232 -26.37 -2.03 18.93
N LEU A 233 -26.19 -1.28 17.83
CA LEU A 233 -27.27 -0.95 16.89
C LEU A 233 -27.61 -2.14 15.97
N ASP A 234 -28.85 -2.64 16.06
CA ASP A 234 -29.36 -3.70 15.19
C ASP A 234 -29.38 -3.25 13.71
N LEU A 235 -29.65 -1.96 13.47
CA LEU A 235 -29.69 -1.33 12.14
C LEU A 235 -28.41 -1.49 11.32
N ILE A 236 -27.25 -1.72 11.93
CA ILE A 236 -26.00 -1.91 11.21
C ILE A 236 -26.06 -3.17 10.34
N GLY A 237 -26.65 -4.25 10.86
CA GLY A 237 -26.88 -5.50 10.14
C GLY A 237 -27.89 -5.38 8.99
N VAL A 238 -28.59 -4.24 8.88
CA VAL A 238 -29.50 -3.93 7.77
C VAL A 238 -28.86 -2.96 6.78
N ALA A 239 -28.27 -1.88 7.28
CA ALA A 239 -27.74 -0.81 6.46
C ALA A 239 -26.60 -1.27 5.56
N ILE A 240 -25.68 -2.10 6.09
CA ILE A 240 -24.51 -2.55 5.33
C ILE A 240 -24.91 -3.46 4.16
N PRO A 241 -25.69 -4.55 4.34
CA PRO A 241 -26.09 -5.40 3.22
C PRO A 241 -26.90 -4.66 2.14
N VAL A 242 -27.78 -3.75 2.54
CA VAL A 242 -28.56 -2.91 1.60
C VAL A 242 -27.66 -1.93 0.86
N GLY A 243 -26.67 -1.34 1.54
CA GLY A 243 -25.66 -0.48 0.91
C GLY A 243 -24.80 -1.22 -0.11
N VAL A 244 -24.43 -2.47 0.17
CA VAL A 244 -23.69 -3.30 -0.81
C VAL A 244 -24.57 -3.68 -2.00
N GLU A 245 -25.86 -4.00 -1.80
CA GLU A 245 -26.81 -4.18 -2.91
C GLU A 245 -26.93 -2.92 -3.77
N TYR A 246 -26.99 -1.74 -3.14
CA TYR A 246 -27.01 -0.46 -3.85
C TYR A 246 -25.79 -0.31 -4.76
N LEU A 247 -24.58 -0.51 -4.21
CA LEU A 247 -23.32 -0.37 -4.95
C LEU A 247 -23.20 -1.38 -6.10
N TYR A 248 -23.60 -2.64 -5.88
CA TYR A 248 -23.61 -3.66 -6.92
C TYR A 248 -24.48 -3.25 -8.12
N LYS A 249 -25.70 -2.78 -7.85
CA LYS A 249 -26.65 -2.40 -8.91
C LYS A 249 -26.23 -1.15 -9.68
N GLN A 250 -25.30 -0.36 -9.16
CA GLN A 250 -24.75 0.81 -9.82
C GLN A 250 -23.50 0.50 -10.67
N THR A 251 -22.79 -0.59 -10.38
CA THR A 251 -21.46 -0.81 -10.95
C THR A 251 -21.46 -1.73 -12.17
N GLU A 252 -22.44 -2.64 -12.35
CA GLU A 252 -22.47 -3.66 -13.45
C GLU A 252 -21.18 -4.51 -13.59
N VAL A 253 -20.20 -4.38 -12.68
CA VAL A 253 -18.86 -5.00 -12.79
C VAL A 253 -18.89 -6.49 -12.43
N ILE A 254 -19.85 -6.92 -11.62
CA ILE A 254 -19.85 -8.26 -11.00
C ILE A 254 -20.98 -9.10 -11.61
N SER A 255 -20.73 -10.39 -11.87
CA SER A 255 -21.78 -11.31 -12.32
C SER A 255 -22.83 -11.56 -11.22
N GLU A 256 -24.08 -11.84 -11.61
CA GLU A 256 -25.19 -12.09 -10.67
C GLU A 256 -24.91 -13.27 -9.72
N ASP A 257 -24.26 -14.33 -10.21
CA ASP A 257 -23.88 -15.48 -9.37
C ASP A 257 -22.82 -15.12 -8.33
N THR A 258 -21.81 -14.33 -8.73
CA THR A 258 -20.77 -13.83 -7.81
C THR A 258 -21.37 -12.91 -6.76
N TYR A 259 -22.27 -12.02 -7.16
CA TYR A 259 -22.99 -11.13 -6.26
C TYR A 259 -23.85 -11.88 -5.24
N ASN A 260 -24.63 -12.86 -5.68
CA ASN A 260 -25.50 -13.64 -4.79
C ASN A 260 -24.68 -14.39 -3.72
N LYS A 261 -23.52 -14.91 -4.10
CA LYS A 261 -22.59 -15.54 -3.15
C LYS A 261 -22.00 -14.53 -2.18
N LEU A 262 -21.53 -13.38 -2.70
CA LEU A 262 -20.94 -12.30 -1.91
C LEU A 262 -21.92 -11.77 -0.85
N ILE A 263 -23.17 -11.49 -1.23
CA ILE A 263 -24.21 -11.04 -0.29
C ILE A 263 -24.50 -12.11 0.76
N ALA A 264 -24.60 -13.38 0.37
CA ALA A 264 -24.83 -14.47 1.32
C ALA A 264 -23.71 -14.61 2.36
N ASP A 265 -22.48 -14.23 2.02
CA ASP A 265 -21.34 -14.23 2.93
C ASP A 265 -21.27 -12.95 3.77
N ILE A 266 -21.55 -11.77 3.19
CA ILE A 266 -21.68 -10.50 3.92
C ILE A 266 -22.76 -10.56 5.00
N LEU A 267 -23.88 -11.24 4.74
CA LEU A 267 -24.96 -11.42 5.72
C LEU A 267 -24.56 -12.27 6.93
N LYS A 268 -23.40 -12.94 6.91
CA LYS A 268 -22.87 -13.72 8.04
C LYS A 268 -21.76 -12.99 8.80
N VAL A 269 -21.30 -11.84 8.29
CA VAL A 269 -20.20 -11.06 8.88
C VAL A 269 -20.60 -10.56 10.26
N ASP A 270 -19.68 -10.68 11.21
CA ASP A 270 -19.82 -10.07 12.53
C ASP A 270 -19.49 -8.57 12.47
N PHE A 271 -20.50 -7.75 12.17
CA PHE A 271 -20.33 -6.29 12.10
C PHE A 271 -19.88 -5.67 13.43
N THR A 272 -20.08 -6.32 14.57
CA THR A 272 -19.52 -5.84 15.85
C THR A 272 -18.00 -5.97 15.84
N ALA A 273 -17.48 -7.09 15.36
CA ALA A 273 -16.05 -7.31 15.20
C ALA A 273 -15.46 -6.34 14.16
N GLU A 274 -16.13 -6.16 13.02
CA GLU A 274 -15.72 -5.20 11.96
C GLU A 274 -15.56 -3.78 12.52
N LEU A 275 -16.57 -3.28 13.24
CA LEU A 275 -16.54 -1.93 13.80
C LEU A 275 -15.45 -1.75 14.84
N ASN A 276 -15.15 -2.77 15.63
CA ASN A 276 -14.07 -2.72 16.61
C ASN A 276 -12.70 -2.65 15.94
N ASN A 277 -12.47 -3.45 14.90
CA ASN A 277 -11.24 -3.39 14.10
C ASN A 277 -11.12 -2.03 13.41
N LEU A 278 -12.19 -1.54 12.76
CA LEU A 278 -12.23 -0.23 12.10
C LEU A 278 -11.96 0.91 13.08
N LYS A 279 -12.54 0.86 14.29
CA LYS A 279 -12.25 1.83 15.36
C LYS A 279 -10.75 1.87 15.68
N SER A 280 -10.13 0.71 15.92
CA SER A 280 -8.70 0.64 16.23
C SER A 280 -7.84 1.17 15.09
N ALA A 281 -8.23 0.92 13.84
CA ALA A 281 -7.60 1.50 12.66
C ALA A 281 -7.75 3.02 12.61
N LEU A 282 -8.96 3.56 12.78
CA LEU A 282 -9.23 5.00 12.76
C LEU A 282 -8.50 5.76 13.87
N ILE A 283 -8.43 5.20 15.08
CA ILE A 283 -7.66 5.78 16.19
C ILE A 283 -6.18 5.85 15.83
N ALA A 284 -5.61 4.77 15.27
CA ALA A 284 -4.21 4.77 14.84
C ALA A 284 -3.95 5.81 13.73
N ALA A 285 -4.86 5.92 12.75
CA ALA A 285 -4.80 6.93 11.71
C ALA A 285 -4.84 8.36 12.27
N ASN A 286 -5.72 8.61 13.24
CA ASN A 286 -5.83 9.91 13.90
C ASN A 286 -4.59 10.26 14.74
N ASN A 287 -4.04 9.29 15.48
CA ASN A 287 -2.81 9.47 16.26
C ASN A 287 -1.60 9.84 15.39
N MET A 288 -1.61 9.41 14.12
CA MET A 288 -0.61 9.82 13.14
C MET A 288 -0.89 11.18 12.52
N GLY A 289 -2.11 11.71 12.68
CA GLY A 289 -2.56 12.98 12.12
C GLY A 289 -3.09 12.88 10.69
N LEU A 290 -3.39 11.68 10.16
CA LEU A 290 -3.69 11.46 8.72
C LEU A 290 -4.90 12.25 8.17
N PHE A 291 -5.74 12.79 9.04
CA PHE A 291 -6.95 13.54 8.66
C PHE A 291 -6.73 15.06 8.65
N GLY A 292 -5.57 15.55 9.09
CA GLY A 292 -5.23 16.97 9.11
C GLY A 292 -4.65 17.46 7.78
N GLU A 293 -4.50 18.77 7.65
CA GLU A 293 -3.72 19.35 6.55
C GLU A 293 -2.23 19.18 6.82
N HIS A 294 -1.50 18.71 5.82
CA HIS A 294 -0.04 18.52 5.88
C HIS A 294 0.64 19.41 4.85
N GLU A 295 1.47 20.33 5.32
CA GLU A 295 2.30 21.19 4.44
C GLU A 295 3.61 20.51 4.01
N ASP A 296 4.04 19.46 4.72
CA ASP A 296 5.29 18.75 4.45
C ASP A 296 5.06 17.56 3.50
N ASN A 297 5.72 17.59 2.35
CA ASN A 297 5.70 16.51 1.36
C ASN A 297 6.25 15.18 1.91
N ASN A 298 7.05 15.21 2.98
CA ASN A 298 7.67 14.03 3.59
C ASN A 298 6.85 13.46 4.76
N TYR A 299 5.68 14.01 5.06
CA TYR A 299 4.85 13.59 6.19
C TYR A 299 4.63 12.07 6.24
N LEU A 300 4.29 11.43 5.10
CA LEU A 300 4.08 9.98 5.01
C LEU A 300 5.32 9.15 5.37
N LEU A 301 6.51 9.73 5.22
CA LEU A 301 7.77 9.08 5.51
C LEU A 301 8.14 9.24 6.99
N THR A 302 7.43 10.08 7.74
CA THR A 302 7.69 10.37 9.16
C THR A 302 6.69 9.74 10.12
N LEU A 303 5.71 8.98 9.60
CA LEU A 303 4.66 8.36 10.43
C LEU A 303 5.24 7.36 11.44
N ASP A 304 4.61 7.29 12.61
CA ASP A 304 4.97 6.35 13.67
C ASP A 304 4.75 4.90 13.21
N VAL A 305 5.83 4.11 13.22
CA VAL A 305 5.82 2.73 12.73
C VAL A 305 4.81 1.85 13.49
N ASN A 306 4.69 2.02 14.81
CA ASN A 306 3.77 1.21 15.59
C ASN A 306 2.31 1.54 15.25
N GLN A 307 1.98 2.83 15.09
CA GLN A 307 0.63 3.23 14.65
C GLN A 307 0.32 2.72 13.24
N VAL A 308 1.27 2.77 12.30
CA VAL A 308 1.08 2.21 10.95
C VAL A 308 0.80 0.70 11.02
N LYS A 309 1.54 -0.05 11.86
CA LYS A 309 1.27 -1.49 12.06
C LYS A 309 -0.10 -1.74 12.67
N ILE A 310 -0.51 -0.97 13.68
CA ILE A 310 -1.84 -1.08 14.29
C ILE A 310 -2.93 -0.79 13.25
N LEU A 311 -2.76 0.25 12.43
CA LEU A 311 -3.69 0.61 11.36
C LEU A 311 -3.89 -0.56 10.40
N PHE A 312 -2.81 -1.01 9.75
CA PHE A 312 -2.89 -2.04 8.72
C PHE A 312 -3.26 -3.42 9.26
N THR A 313 -2.81 -3.79 10.47
CA THR A 313 -3.20 -5.05 11.11
C THR A 313 -4.71 -5.10 11.41
N ASN A 314 -5.30 -3.98 11.83
CA ASN A 314 -6.74 -3.96 12.11
C ASN A 314 -7.57 -3.85 10.85
N LEU A 315 -7.11 -3.12 9.82
CA LEU A 315 -7.74 -3.14 8.50
C LEU A 315 -7.71 -4.55 7.90
N GLY A 316 -6.57 -5.23 7.93
CA GLY A 316 -6.46 -6.59 7.38
C GLY A 316 -7.26 -7.67 8.12
N LYS A 317 -7.75 -7.39 9.33
CA LYS A 317 -8.69 -8.27 10.06
C LYS A 317 -10.14 -8.08 9.66
N LEU A 318 -10.46 -7.10 8.81
CA LEU A 318 -11.82 -6.86 8.37
C LEU A 318 -12.25 -7.95 7.38
N GLU A 319 -13.27 -8.72 7.74
CA GLU A 319 -13.86 -9.75 6.87
C GLU A 319 -14.40 -9.13 5.58
N LEU A 320 -14.90 -7.89 5.64
CA LEU A 320 -15.35 -7.17 4.44
C LEU A 320 -14.20 -6.90 3.46
N ILE A 321 -12.99 -6.64 3.95
CA ILE A 321 -11.82 -6.45 3.07
C ILE A 321 -11.46 -7.76 2.38
N GLU A 322 -11.56 -8.90 3.07
CA GLU A 322 -11.31 -10.19 2.44
C GLU A 322 -12.38 -10.55 1.39
N LEU A 323 -13.65 -10.31 1.70
CA LEU A 323 -14.78 -10.61 0.81
C LEU A 323 -14.82 -9.68 -0.41
N LEU A 324 -14.53 -8.39 -0.23
CA LEU A 324 -14.63 -7.38 -1.29
C LEU A 324 -13.29 -7.07 -1.95
N GLY A 325 -12.17 -7.46 -1.35
CA GLY A 325 -10.83 -7.04 -1.75
C GLY A 325 -10.47 -7.40 -3.18
N LYS A 326 -10.81 -8.61 -3.63
CA LYS A 326 -10.57 -9.05 -5.03
C LYS A 326 -11.39 -8.23 -6.03
N THR A 327 -12.67 -8.04 -5.74
CA THR A 327 -13.56 -7.18 -6.54
C THR A 327 -13.06 -5.73 -6.57
N GLY A 328 -12.60 -5.22 -5.42
CA GLY A 328 -12.03 -3.89 -5.30
C GLY A 328 -10.74 -3.73 -6.11
N LEU A 329 -9.86 -4.73 -6.09
CA LEU A 329 -8.66 -4.76 -6.91
C LEU A 329 -9.01 -4.81 -8.40
N GLU A 330 -9.93 -5.67 -8.83
CA GLU A 330 -10.39 -5.72 -10.22
C GLU A 330 -10.95 -4.37 -10.68
N PHE A 331 -11.71 -3.69 -9.82
CA PHE A 331 -12.19 -2.33 -10.11
C PHE A 331 -11.05 -1.33 -10.26
N LEU A 332 -10.08 -1.32 -9.32
CA LEU A 332 -8.92 -0.43 -9.37
C LEU A 332 -8.05 -0.67 -10.62
N LEU A 333 -7.81 -1.94 -10.97
CA LEU A 333 -7.02 -2.36 -12.14
C LEU A 333 -7.68 -2.00 -13.47
N ASN A 334 -8.99 -1.77 -13.48
CA ASN A 334 -9.75 -1.34 -14.65
C ASN A 334 -10.00 0.17 -14.71
N SER A 335 -9.51 0.93 -13.72
CA SER A 335 -9.56 2.39 -13.75
C SER A 335 -8.69 2.98 -14.87
N ASP A 336 -9.07 4.16 -15.38
CA ASP A 336 -8.33 4.86 -16.43
C ASP A 336 -6.85 5.09 -16.04
N LYS A 337 -6.59 5.45 -14.78
CA LYS A 337 -5.23 5.65 -14.26
C LYS A 337 -4.40 4.37 -14.28
N ALA A 338 -5.00 3.23 -13.94
CA ALA A 338 -4.32 1.94 -13.98
C ALA A 338 -4.04 1.53 -15.43
N ASN A 339 -4.99 1.74 -16.35
CA ASN A 339 -4.81 1.50 -17.78
C ASN A 339 -3.62 2.31 -18.34
N ASP A 340 -3.61 3.62 -18.08
CA ASP A 340 -2.52 4.50 -18.50
C ASP A 340 -1.16 4.04 -17.95
N PHE A 341 -1.13 3.60 -16.69
CA PHE A 341 0.07 3.07 -16.05
C PHE A 341 0.55 1.77 -16.72
N PHE A 342 -0.36 0.82 -17.00
CA PHE A 342 0.00 -0.44 -17.65
C PHE A 342 0.47 -0.24 -19.09
N GLU A 343 -0.19 0.63 -19.85
CA GLU A 343 0.22 0.99 -21.21
C GLU A 343 1.59 1.66 -21.23
N LYS A 344 1.83 2.66 -20.37
CA LYS A 344 3.11 3.37 -20.29
C LYS A 344 4.28 2.45 -19.98
N ASN A 345 4.06 1.45 -19.12
CA ASN A 345 5.10 0.53 -18.67
C ASN A 345 5.13 -0.79 -19.45
N ASN A 346 4.37 -0.89 -20.55
CA ASN A 346 4.26 -2.09 -21.38
C ASN A 346 3.95 -3.36 -20.57
N ILE A 347 2.97 -3.27 -19.67
CA ILE A 347 2.54 -4.35 -18.78
C ILE A 347 1.25 -4.94 -19.34
N ASP A 348 1.26 -6.23 -19.63
CA ASP A 348 0.03 -6.95 -19.95
C ASP A 348 -0.74 -7.22 -18.66
N LYS A 349 -2.02 -6.86 -18.62
CA LYS A 349 -2.87 -7.14 -17.46
C LYS A 349 -3.09 -8.64 -17.26
N ASP A 350 -3.00 -9.42 -18.33
CA ASP A 350 -3.14 -10.87 -18.28
C ASP A 350 -1.93 -11.54 -17.59
N ASP A 351 -0.81 -10.82 -17.42
CA ASP A 351 0.36 -11.28 -16.65
C ASP A 351 0.17 -11.14 -15.13
N LEU A 352 -0.90 -10.48 -14.66
CA LEU A 352 -1.12 -10.26 -13.24
C LEU A 352 -1.67 -11.51 -12.56
N ASP A 353 -1.00 -11.94 -11.49
CA ASP A 353 -1.38 -13.13 -10.72
C ASP A 353 -1.91 -12.75 -9.34
N PHE A 354 -3.23 -12.91 -9.16
CA PHE A 354 -3.95 -12.75 -7.90
C PHE A 354 -4.43 -14.09 -7.32
N ALA A 355 -3.96 -15.22 -7.86
CA ALA A 355 -4.37 -16.53 -7.41
C ALA A 355 -3.87 -16.80 -5.99
N ASN A 356 -4.75 -17.35 -5.15
CA ASN A 356 -4.48 -17.69 -3.75
C ASN A 356 -4.03 -16.53 -2.85
N VAL A 357 -4.17 -15.28 -3.29
CA VAL A 357 -3.90 -14.11 -2.45
C VAL A 357 -5.03 -13.94 -1.43
N ASP A 358 -4.65 -13.82 -0.15
CA ASP A 358 -5.48 -13.44 1.00
C ASP A 358 -5.32 -11.94 1.21
N ILE A 359 -6.36 -11.17 0.86
CA ILE A 359 -6.28 -9.70 0.83
C ILE A 359 -6.14 -9.14 2.25
N GLY A 360 -6.79 -9.76 3.24
CA GLY A 360 -6.65 -9.38 4.64
C GLY A 360 -5.21 -9.45 5.13
N ASN A 361 -4.50 -10.55 4.80
CA ASN A 361 -3.08 -10.69 5.11
C ASN A 361 -2.21 -9.69 4.34
N GLU A 362 -2.49 -9.45 3.05
CA GLU A 362 -1.73 -8.48 2.26
C GLU A 362 -1.86 -7.05 2.80
N ILE A 363 -3.08 -6.63 3.18
CA ILE A 363 -3.32 -5.34 3.83
C ILE A 363 -2.58 -5.26 5.15
N SER A 364 -2.58 -6.33 5.96
CA SER A 364 -1.80 -6.38 7.20
C SER A 364 -0.30 -6.23 6.94
N ASN A 365 0.20 -6.87 5.88
CA ASN A 365 1.61 -6.88 5.51
C ASN A 365 2.14 -5.50 5.08
N LEU A 366 1.28 -4.58 4.64
CA LEU A 366 1.67 -3.19 4.36
C LEU A 366 2.31 -2.50 5.59
N GLY A 367 1.87 -2.86 6.80
CA GLY A 367 2.48 -2.37 8.04
C GLY A 367 3.92 -2.88 8.23
N GLU A 368 4.19 -4.14 7.90
CA GLU A 368 5.52 -4.75 7.95
C GLU A 368 6.44 -4.19 6.86
N ILE A 369 5.91 -3.98 5.65
CA ILE A 369 6.63 -3.32 4.55
C ILE A 369 7.01 -1.89 4.93
N TYR A 370 6.09 -1.13 5.55
CA TYR A 370 6.39 0.22 6.01
C TYR A 370 7.46 0.23 7.11
N GLU A 371 7.39 -0.68 8.08
CA GLU A 371 8.43 -0.82 9.11
C GLU A 371 9.80 -1.11 8.47
N ALA A 372 9.86 -2.06 7.54
CA ALA A 372 11.10 -2.43 6.87
C ALA A 372 11.63 -1.30 5.98
N PHE A 373 10.73 -0.56 5.31
CA PHE A 373 11.07 0.64 4.55
C PHE A 373 11.64 1.74 5.44
N ARG A 374 11.04 2.00 6.61
CA ARG A 374 11.61 2.91 7.62
C ARG A 374 12.95 2.41 8.14
N GLY A 375 13.12 1.10 8.25
CA GLY A 375 14.38 0.43 8.58
C GLY A 375 15.51 0.61 7.56
N LEU A 376 15.23 1.10 6.34
CA LEU A 376 16.26 1.56 5.40
C LEU A 376 17.02 2.77 5.95
N ASN A 377 16.43 3.55 6.86
CA ASN A 377 16.99 4.78 7.42
C ASN A 377 17.32 5.84 6.35
N LEU A 378 16.42 6.07 5.40
CA LEU A 378 16.53 7.17 4.44
C LEU A 378 16.60 8.51 5.20
N GLY A 379 17.60 9.33 4.88
CA GLY A 379 17.80 10.67 5.43
C GLY A 379 17.32 11.77 4.48
N TYR A 380 17.39 13.01 4.96
CA TYR A 380 17.17 14.20 4.15
C TYR A 380 18.27 15.22 4.42
N ASP A 381 18.68 15.95 3.39
CA ASP A 381 19.57 17.10 3.54
C ASP A 381 18.81 18.39 3.94
N GLU A 382 19.55 19.49 4.06
CA GLU A 382 19.01 20.81 4.42
C GLU A 382 18.01 21.37 3.37
N GLU A 383 18.03 20.84 2.15
CA GLU A 383 17.15 21.23 1.04
C GLU A 383 15.93 20.29 0.91
N GLY A 384 15.86 19.25 1.74
CA GLY A 384 14.80 18.26 1.72
C GLY A 384 14.96 17.19 0.64
N LYS A 385 16.13 17.08 0.00
CA LYS A 385 16.45 15.98 -0.93
C LYS A 385 16.79 14.72 -0.12
N LEU A 386 16.40 13.56 -0.64
CA LEU A 386 16.70 12.27 -0.04
C LEU A 386 18.21 12.01 -0.02
N VAL A 387 18.70 11.53 1.13
CA VAL A 387 20.10 11.16 1.35
C VAL A 387 20.18 9.70 1.80
N PHE A 388 21.12 8.95 1.22
CA PHE A 388 21.23 7.50 1.41
C PHE A 388 22.32 7.07 2.41
N ASP A 389 23.00 8.02 3.05
CA ASP A 389 24.17 7.77 3.93
C ASP A 389 23.96 6.66 4.95
N ASN A 390 22.79 6.62 5.59
CA ASN A 390 22.47 5.66 6.65
C ASN A 390 21.89 4.33 6.14
N VAL A 391 21.69 4.18 4.83
CA VAL A 391 21.18 2.95 4.23
C VAL A 391 22.26 1.86 4.28
N THR A 392 21.89 0.71 4.85
CA THR A 392 22.77 -0.45 5.03
C THR A 392 22.21 -1.68 4.33
N ASP A 393 23.08 -2.64 4.01
CA ASP A 393 22.65 -3.93 3.44
C ASP A 393 21.69 -4.69 4.36
N ILE A 394 21.83 -4.56 5.68
CA ILE A 394 20.91 -5.18 6.63
C ILE A 394 19.49 -4.60 6.45
N GLY A 395 19.39 -3.27 6.31
CA GLY A 395 18.12 -2.60 6.04
C GLY A 395 17.53 -3.00 4.69
N ILE A 396 18.35 -3.04 3.64
CA ILE A 396 17.92 -3.45 2.29
C ILE A 396 17.42 -4.90 2.28
N ASN A 397 18.14 -5.82 2.95
CA ASN A 397 17.72 -7.22 3.07
C ASN A 397 16.41 -7.37 3.84
N ALA A 398 16.22 -6.60 4.91
CA ALA A 398 14.97 -6.60 5.67
C ALA A 398 13.79 -6.08 4.83
N PHE A 399 14.01 -5.00 4.08
CA PHE A 399 13.01 -4.46 3.16
C PHE A 399 12.67 -5.45 2.04
N GLY A 400 13.67 -6.04 1.39
CA GLY A 400 13.46 -7.09 0.40
C GLY A 400 12.77 -8.33 0.96
N ALA A 401 12.96 -8.66 2.25
CA ALA A 401 12.19 -9.70 2.90
C ALA A 401 10.71 -9.33 3.03
N ALA A 402 10.41 -8.17 3.60
CA ALA A 402 9.03 -7.72 3.79
C ALA A 402 8.25 -7.59 2.46
N VAL A 403 8.91 -7.10 1.40
CA VAL A 403 8.33 -7.00 0.06
C VAL A 403 7.99 -8.38 -0.52
N TYR A 404 8.86 -9.38 -0.37
CA TYR A 404 8.62 -10.73 -0.91
C TYR A 404 7.81 -11.63 0.02
N ASP A 405 7.58 -11.22 1.27
CA ASP A 405 6.61 -11.87 2.17
C ASP A 405 5.16 -11.50 1.77
N SER A 406 4.95 -10.43 1.00
CA SER A 406 3.68 -10.11 0.33
C SER A 406 3.47 -11.04 -0.86
N GLN A 407 2.38 -11.82 -0.84
CA GLN A 407 2.02 -12.68 -1.96
C GLN A 407 1.63 -11.85 -3.18
N LEU A 408 0.98 -10.70 -2.97
CA LEU A 408 0.60 -9.80 -4.05
C LEU A 408 1.84 -9.29 -4.81
N LEU A 409 2.86 -8.81 -4.09
CA LEU A 409 4.07 -8.28 -4.72
C LEU A 409 4.95 -9.40 -5.27
N ALA A 410 5.09 -10.52 -4.54
CA ALA A 410 5.92 -11.65 -4.96
C ALA A 410 5.37 -12.34 -6.22
N ASN A 411 4.05 -12.56 -6.31
CA ASN A 411 3.42 -13.15 -7.49
C ASN A 411 3.48 -12.21 -8.71
N ASN A 412 3.58 -10.90 -8.47
CA ASN A 412 3.64 -9.86 -9.50
C ASN A 412 5.04 -9.22 -9.59
N SER A 413 6.10 -10.01 -9.40
CA SER A 413 7.51 -9.58 -9.42
C SER A 413 7.88 -8.80 -10.69
N LYS A 414 7.34 -9.21 -11.85
CA LYS A 414 7.56 -8.53 -13.14
C LYS A 414 7.00 -7.10 -13.16
N LEU A 415 5.80 -6.90 -12.59
CA LEU A 415 5.21 -5.57 -12.41
C LEU A 415 6.07 -4.73 -11.46
N LEU A 416 6.49 -5.30 -10.33
CA LEU A 416 7.38 -4.64 -9.38
C LEU A 416 8.66 -4.16 -10.08
N ALA A 417 9.30 -5.04 -10.85
CA ALA A 417 10.54 -4.74 -11.54
C ALA A 417 10.38 -3.65 -12.60
N LYS A 418 9.35 -3.73 -13.45
CA LYS A 418 9.07 -2.69 -14.46
C LYS A 418 8.76 -1.35 -13.80
N THR A 419 8.05 -1.36 -12.68
CA THR A 419 7.79 -0.16 -11.89
C THR A 419 9.10 0.44 -11.39
N MET A 420 9.98 -0.38 -10.80
CA MET A 420 11.30 0.08 -10.36
C MET A 420 12.13 0.67 -11.51
N VAL A 421 12.18 -0.01 -12.66
CA VAL A 421 12.88 0.49 -13.85
C VAL A 421 12.31 1.82 -14.30
N SER A 422 10.99 1.97 -14.32
CA SER A 422 10.32 3.22 -14.71
C SER A 422 10.58 4.41 -13.78
N LEU A 423 10.98 4.14 -12.53
CA LEU A 423 11.32 5.15 -11.53
C LEU A 423 12.80 5.56 -11.57
N MET A 424 13.65 4.83 -12.30
CA MET A 424 15.06 5.20 -12.48
C MET A 424 15.20 6.40 -13.44
N PRO A 425 16.30 7.19 -13.37
CA PRO A 425 16.59 8.21 -14.36
C PRO A 425 16.69 7.62 -15.77
N GLU A 426 16.30 8.39 -16.80
CA GLU A 426 16.10 7.89 -18.18
C GLU A 426 17.32 7.14 -18.74
N GLU A 427 18.53 7.57 -18.42
CA GLU A 427 19.79 6.93 -18.82
C GLU A 427 19.96 5.51 -18.24
N PHE A 428 19.41 5.23 -17.06
CA PHE A 428 19.47 3.92 -16.40
C PHE A 428 18.34 2.97 -16.81
N GLN A 429 17.25 3.48 -17.38
CA GLN A 429 16.08 2.65 -17.73
C GLN A 429 16.41 1.61 -18.80
N THR A 430 17.31 1.95 -19.73
CA THR A 430 17.65 1.06 -20.86
C THR A 430 18.66 -0.04 -20.50
N MET A 431 19.26 0.06 -19.31
CA MET A 431 20.28 -0.89 -18.84
C MET A 431 19.69 -2.24 -18.46
N LEU A 432 18.45 -2.26 -17.97
CA LEU A 432 17.81 -3.46 -17.44
C LEU A 432 16.67 -3.91 -18.34
N THR A 433 16.80 -5.10 -18.88
CA THR A 433 15.69 -5.84 -19.47
C THR A 433 15.19 -6.84 -18.44
N VAL A 434 13.96 -6.65 -17.95
CA VAL A 434 13.41 -7.48 -16.86
C VAL A 434 12.33 -8.41 -17.37
N GLU A 435 12.56 -9.71 -17.21
CA GLU A 435 11.54 -10.76 -17.41
C GLU A 435 10.92 -11.22 -16.08
N ASP A 436 11.75 -11.39 -15.05
CA ASP A 436 11.37 -11.76 -13.69
C ASP A 436 12.33 -11.09 -12.69
N LEU A 437 11.93 -11.00 -11.43
CA LEU A 437 12.71 -10.43 -10.35
C LEU A 437 12.58 -11.31 -9.10
N LYS A 438 13.66 -12.02 -8.74
CA LYS A 438 13.72 -12.77 -7.48
C LYS A 438 14.08 -11.82 -6.34
N LYS A 439 13.82 -12.24 -5.11
CA LYS A 439 14.23 -11.50 -3.90
C LYS A 439 15.72 -11.14 -3.91
N THR A 440 16.58 -12.06 -4.32
CA THR A 440 18.03 -11.83 -4.42
C THR A 440 18.35 -10.74 -5.45
N ASP A 441 17.68 -10.73 -6.59
CA ASP A 441 17.84 -9.69 -7.61
C ASP A 441 17.36 -8.33 -7.11
N PHE A 442 16.20 -8.29 -6.45
CA PHE A 442 15.67 -7.06 -5.84
C PHE A 442 16.64 -6.47 -4.81
N VAL A 443 17.17 -7.31 -3.90
CA VAL A 443 18.15 -6.88 -2.90
C VAL A 443 19.44 -6.39 -3.56
N SER A 444 20.00 -7.15 -4.50
CA SER A 444 21.24 -6.75 -5.18
C SER A 444 21.07 -5.48 -6.02
N LEU A 445 19.92 -5.28 -6.65
CA LEU A 445 19.60 -4.06 -7.40
C LEU A 445 19.56 -2.84 -6.48
N LEU A 446 18.87 -2.94 -5.34
CA LEU A 446 18.82 -1.85 -4.35
C LEU A 446 20.19 -1.60 -3.70
N SER A 447 20.95 -2.65 -3.40
CA SER A 447 22.30 -2.54 -2.83
C SER A 447 23.27 -1.90 -3.83
N LEU A 448 23.21 -2.27 -5.12
CA LEU A 448 23.98 -1.60 -6.16
C LEU A 448 23.58 -0.13 -6.28
N ALA A 449 22.28 0.18 -6.37
CA ALA A 449 21.79 1.55 -6.44
C ALA A 449 22.27 2.39 -5.24
N ASN A 450 22.26 1.83 -4.03
CA ASN A 450 22.77 2.49 -2.83
C ASN A 450 24.26 2.85 -2.94
N VAL A 451 25.10 1.94 -3.45
CA VAL A 451 26.53 2.21 -3.67
C VAL A 451 26.74 3.32 -4.71
N LEU A 452 25.99 3.25 -5.82
CA LEU A 452 26.08 4.22 -6.91
C LEU A 452 25.62 5.62 -6.49
N LEU A 453 24.49 5.73 -5.79
CA LEU A 453 23.94 7.00 -5.30
C LEU A 453 24.83 7.62 -4.21
N LYS A 454 25.43 6.81 -3.31
CA LYS A 454 26.42 7.31 -2.33
C LYS A 454 27.70 7.84 -2.98
N ALA A 455 27.98 7.40 -4.22
CA ALA A 455 29.08 7.93 -5.01
C ALA A 455 28.68 9.16 -5.85
N ASN A 456 27.42 9.63 -5.75
CA ASN A 456 26.84 10.74 -6.51
C ASN A 456 26.86 10.52 -8.02
N ILE A 457 26.59 9.29 -8.49
CA ILE A 457 26.57 9.02 -9.94
C ILE A 457 25.47 9.80 -10.68
N ASP A 458 24.41 10.22 -9.98
CA ASP A 458 23.26 10.95 -10.50
C ASP A 458 23.50 12.47 -10.63
N ASP A 459 24.66 12.95 -10.18
CA ASP A 459 25.04 14.36 -10.18
C ASP A 459 26.31 14.55 -11.02
N GLU A 460 26.14 14.77 -12.33
CA GLU A 460 27.25 14.93 -13.28
C GLU A 460 28.24 16.05 -12.86
N GLU A 461 27.78 17.09 -12.16
CA GLU A 461 28.64 18.20 -11.74
C GLU A 461 29.53 17.82 -10.54
N ASN A 462 29.04 16.93 -9.66
CA ASN A 462 29.72 16.56 -8.41
C ASN A 462 30.24 15.11 -8.39
N PHE A 463 30.03 14.35 -9.46
CA PHE A 463 30.50 12.98 -9.58
C PHE A 463 32.03 12.93 -9.65
N ASP A 464 32.62 12.11 -8.77
CA ASP A 464 34.06 11.84 -8.76
C ASP A 464 34.27 10.32 -8.87
N PRO A 465 34.82 9.82 -9.99
CA PRO A 465 35.12 8.40 -10.17
C PRO A 465 35.94 7.79 -9.03
N LYS A 466 36.78 8.56 -8.35
CA LYS A 466 37.60 8.09 -7.22
C LYS A 466 36.75 7.74 -5.99
N LYS A 467 35.59 8.38 -5.81
CA LYS A 467 34.63 8.02 -4.74
C LYS A 467 33.92 6.72 -5.07
N LEU A 468 33.63 6.45 -6.35
CA LEU A 468 33.02 5.20 -6.78
C LEU A 468 34.02 4.04 -6.70
N LEU A 469 35.25 4.22 -7.17
CA LEU A 469 36.28 3.16 -7.29
C LEU A 469 37.13 2.95 -6.02
N THR A 470 36.50 3.04 -4.84
CA THR A 470 37.14 2.64 -3.58
C THR A 470 37.16 1.13 -3.43
N GLU A 471 38.10 0.56 -2.67
CA GLU A 471 38.21 -0.90 -2.48
C GLU A 471 36.89 -1.52 -1.96
N ALA A 472 36.22 -0.83 -1.03
CA ALA A 472 34.95 -1.28 -0.48
C ALA A 472 33.84 -1.29 -1.53
N ASN A 473 33.76 -0.25 -2.36
CA ASN A 473 32.73 -0.15 -3.40
C ASN A 473 33.01 -1.12 -4.54
N ILE A 474 34.27 -1.34 -4.94
CA ILE A 474 34.61 -2.32 -5.96
C ILE A 474 34.18 -3.72 -5.53
N GLU A 475 34.48 -4.11 -4.28
CA GLU A 475 34.05 -5.39 -3.72
C GLU A 475 32.51 -5.50 -3.70
N ALA A 476 31.82 -4.44 -3.26
CA ALA A 476 30.37 -4.40 -3.17
C ALA A 476 29.68 -4.49 -4.55
N ILE A 477 30.09 -3.65 -5.50
CA ILE A 477 29.58 -3.65 -6.89
C ILE A 477 29.77 -5.03 -7.52
N SER A 478 30.96 -5.61 -7.35
CA SER A 478 31.29 -6.93 -7.91
C SER A 478 30.43 -8.03 -7.29
N GLU A 479 30.21 -8.00 -5.98
CA GLU A 479 29.33 -8.96 -5.28
C GLU A 479 27.88 -8.82 -5.73
N TYR A 480 27.31 -7.61 -5.75
CA TYR A 480 25.90 -7.43 -6.07
C TYR A 480 25.59 -7.80 -7.52
N ILE A 481 26.44 -7.42 -8.48
CA ILE A 481 26.25 -7.79 -9.89
C ILE A 481 26.36 -9.30 -10.08
N SER A 482 27.40 -9.93 -9.53
CA SER A 482 27.66 -11.37 -9.76
C SER A 482 26.68 -12.30 -9.02
N SER A 483 26.11 -11.86 -7.90
CA SER A 483 25.12 -12.62 -7.12
C SER A 483 23.69 -12.53 -7.66
N SER A 484 23.41 -11.57 -8.54
CA SER A 484 22.09 -11.37 -9.15
C SER A 484 22.04 -11.91 -10.57
N GLU A 485 21.04 -12.74 -10.85
CA GLU A 485 20.75 -13.22 -12.20
C GLU A 485 20.31 -12.05 -13.11
N LEU A 486 19.53 -11.11 -12.58
CA LEU A 486 19.10 -9.92 -13.32
C LEU A 486 20.29 -9.03 -13.70
N LEU A 487 21.16 -8.69 -12.74
CA LEU A 487 22.29 -7.79 -13.00
C LEU A 487 23.35 -8.45 -13.87
N SER A 488 23.69 -9.73 -13.62
CA SER A 488 24.69 -10.46 -14.41
C SER A 488 24.24 -10.73 -15.84
N SER A 489 22.94 -10.94 -16.10
CA SER A 489 22.42 -11.08 -17.47
C SER A 489 22.36 -9.76 -18.24
N ASN A 490 22.29 -8.62 -17.53
CA ASN A 490 22.27 -7.27 -18.12
C ASN A 490 23.63 -6.55 -18.02
N VAL A 491 24.68 -7.27 -17.62
CA VAL A 491 25.99 -6.71 -17.27
C VAL A 491 26.65 -5.93 -18.41
N GLY A 492 26.44 -6.31 -19.68
CA GLY A 492 27.04 -5.62 -20.82
C GLY A 492 26.65 -4.14 -20.88
N LYS A 493 25.34 -3.84 -20.91
CA LYS A 493 24.83 -2.46 -20.92
C LYS A 493 25.13 -1.73 -19.61
N LEU A 494 25.08 -2.44 -18.50
CA LEU A 494 25.38 -1.90 -17.18
C LEU A 494 26.84 -1.43 -17.10
N LEU A 495 27.79 -2.28 -17.50
CA LEU A 495 29.21 -1.94 -17.55
C LEU A 495 29.50 -0.86 -18.57
N GLU A 496 28.92 -0.94 -19.78
CA GLU A 496 29.08 0.10 -20.80
C GLU A 496 28.72 1.49 -20.25
N THR A 497 27.58 1.60 -19.57
CA THR A 497 27.17 2.90 -19.02
C THR A 497 28.02 3.31 -17.81
N LEU A 498 28.27 2.40 -16.86
CA LEU A 498 29.10 2.72 -15.68
C LEU A 498 30.52 3.14 -16.07
N LEU A 499 31.13 2.44 -17.04
CA LEU A 499 32.49 2.71 -17.52
C LEU A 499 32.53 4.00 -18.36
N SER A 500 31.47 4.31 -19.10
CA SER A 500 31.31 5.60 -19.77
C SER A 500 31.19 6.75 -18.77
N GLN A 501 30.38 6.60 -17.73
CA GLN A 501 30.17 7.62 -16.69
C GLN A 501 31.47 7.93 -15.92
N VAL A 502 32.30 6.93 -15.61
CA VAL A 502 33.60 7.17 -14.96
C VAL A 502 34.66 7.76 -15.90
N GLY A 503 34.37 7.93 -17.18
CA GLY A 503 35.29 8.52 -18.16
C GLY A 503 36.47 7.62 -18.49
N MET A 504 36.24 6.32 -18.69
CA MET A 504 37.32 5.38 -19.02
C MET A 504 38.14 5.86 -20.23
N PRO A 505 39.48 5.88 -20.14
CA PRO A 505 40.33 6.41 -21.21
C PRO A 505 40.61 5.40 -22.33
N VAL A 506 40.03 4.19 -22.25
CA VAL A 506 40.14 3.13 -23.24
C VAL A 506 38.76 2.65 -23.66
N THR A 507 38.60 2.30 -24.93
CA THR A 507 37.36 1.68 -25.42
C THR A 507 37.27 0.25 -24.93
N ILE A 508 36.24 -0.05 -24.14
CA ILE A 508 35.99 -1.37 -23.59
C ILE A 508 34.91 -2.05 -24.42
N GLU A 509 35.22 -3.25 -24.91
CA GLU A 509 34.23 -4.12 -25.53
C GLU A 509 33.96 -5.30 -24.61
N ILE A 510 32.68 -5.46 -24.23
CA ILE A 510 32.25 -6.55 -23.37
C ILE A 510 32.01 -7.78 -24.23
N SER A 511 32.78 -8.84 -24.01
CA SER A 511 32.61 -10.12 -24.70
C SER A 511 31.46 -10.94 -24.08
N GLU A 512 30.67 -11.60 -24.93
CA GLU A 512 29.62 -12.54 -24.53
C GLU A 512 30.19 -13.84 -23.92
N ASP A 513 31.47 -14.15 -24.16
CA ASP A 513 32.12 -15.38 -23.69
C ASP A 513 32.52 -15.32 -22.20
N ILE A 514 32.38 -14.14 -21.55
CA ILE A 514 32.75 -13.95 -20.15
C ILE A 514 31.57 -14.33 -19.25
N VAL A 515 31.85 -15.15 -18.24
CA VAL A 515 30.88 -15.50 -17.21
C VAL A 515 30.84 -14.39 -16.16
N TRP A 516 29.72 -13.69 -16.07
CA TRP A 516 29.55 -12.54 -15.17
C TRP A 516 28.84 -12.86 -13.85
N SER A 517 28.36 -14.09 -13.68
CA SER A 517 27.69 -14.54 -12.47
C SER A 517 28.60 -15.38 -11.57
N GLY A 518 28.26 -15.44 -10.28
CA GLY A 518 28.95 -16.27 -9.29
C GLY A 518 30.40 -15.86 -9.02
N PRO A 519 31.21 -16.76 -8.43
CA PRO A 519 32.58 -16.43 -8.00
C PRO A 519 33.51 -15.99 -9.14
N GLU A 520 33.35 -16.56 -10.34
CA GLU A 520 34.14 -16.20 -11.52
C GLU A 520 33.79 -14.79 -11.99
N GLY A 521 32.49 -14.49 -12.12
CA GLY A 521 32.01 -13.15 -12.46
C GLY A 521 32.44 -12.09 -11.45
N LYS A 522 32.36 -12.39 -10.16
CA LYS A 522 32.87 -11.50 -9.11
C LYS A 522 34.36 -11.18 -9.31
N THR A 523 35.16 -12.19 -9.64
CA THR A 523 36.61 -12.05 -9.83
C THR A 523 36.93 -11.17 -11.03
N GLU A 524 36.24 -11.35 -12.15
CA GLU A 524 36.43 -10.51 -13.34
C GLU A 524 35.94 -9.08 -13.09
N LEU A 525 34.75 -8.88 -12.50
CA LEU A 525 34.22 -7.54 -12.17
C LEU A 525 35.16 -6.78 -11.24
N SER A 526 35.65 -7.45 -10.19
CA SER A 526 36.60 -6.85 -9.26
C SER A 526 37.89 -6.47 -9.99
N SER A 527 38.43 -7.38 -10.81
CA SER A 527 39.63 -7.11 -11.61
C SER A 527 39.43 -5.94 -12.57
N LEU A 528 38.27 -5.87 -13.24
CA LEU A 528 37.90 -4.82 -14.17
C LEU A 528 37.90 -3.45 -13.48
N PHE A 529 37.22 -3.31 -12.34
CA PHE A 529 37.14 -2.03 -11.65
C PHE A 529 38.46 -1.62 -10.97
N HIS A 530 39.26 -2.57 -10.46
CA HIS A 530 40.62 -2.27 -9.99
C HIS A 530 41.53 -1.78 -11.12
N SER A 531 41.40 -2.39 -12.29
CA SER A 531 42.13 -1.98 -13.49
C SER A 531 41.68 -0.60 -13.98
N ALA A 532 40.37 -0.35 -14.01
CA ALA A 532 39.78 0.94 -14.34
C ALA A 532 40.31 2.06 -13.44
N LYS A 533 40.36 1.81 -12.12
CA LYS A 533 40.94 2.72 -11.14
C LYS A 533 42.39 3.10 -11.47
N ILE A 534 43.24 2.11 -11.79
CA ILE A 534 44.64 2.35 -12.15
C ILE A 534 44.73 3.16 -13.45
N LEU A 535 43.93 2.83 -14.45
CA LEU A 535 43.94 3.51 -15.76
C LEU A 535 43.47 4.96 -15.65
N LEU A 536 42.49 5.26 -14.81
CA LEU A 536 42.00 6.63 -14.56
C LEU A 536 43.03 7.51 -13.82
N GLU A 537 44.05 6.90 -13.19
CA GLU A 537 45.18 7.63 -12.61
C GLU A 537 46.27 7.95 -13.64
N LYS A 538 46.14 7.49 -14.89
CA LYS A 538 47.09 7.74 -15.98
C LYS A 538 46.61 8.90 -16.85
N GLU A 539 47.52 9.77 -17.23
CA GLU A 539 47.22 10.99 -17.99
C GLU A 539 47.51 10.80 -19.49
N ASN A 540 48.55 10.02 -19.82
CA ASN A 540 49.08 9.88 -21.18
C ASN A 540 49.07 8.40 -21.59
N LEU A 541 47.91 7.89 -22.02
CA LEU A 541 47.82 6.56 -22.62
C LEU A 541 48.12 6.63 -24.13
N PRO A 542 48.85 5.64 -24.70
CA PRO A 542 49.29 4.38 -24.09
C PRO A 542 50.64 4.43 -23.36
N GLU A 543 51.34 5.56 -23.36
CA GLU A 543 52.72 5.71 -22.84
C GLU A 543 52.86 5.30 -21.37
N ASP A 544 51.91 5.73 -20.54
CA ASP A 544 51.84 5.42 -19.12
C ASP A 544 51.67 3.91 -18.82
N LEU A 545 51.26 3.10 -19.81
CA LEU A 545 51.20 1.63 -19.65
C LEU A 545 52.60 1.02 -19.54
N PHE A 546 53.61 1.63 -20.16
CA PHE A 546 54.98 1.12 -20.14
C PHE A 546 55.74 1.47 -18.86
N THR A 547 55.22 2.39 -18.05
CA THR A 547 55.80 2.84 -16.77
C THR A 547 55.11 2.24 -15.54
N LEU A 548 54.07 1.41 -15.72
CA LEU A 548 53.33 0.74 -14.64
C LEU A 548 54.27 -0.06 -13.72
N THR A 549 54.08 0.02 -12.40
CA THR A 549 54.75 -0.87 -11.45
C THR A 549 54.37 -2.33 -11.68
N LYS A 550 55.17 -3.27 -11.14
CA LYS A 550 54.85 -4.71 -11.24
C LYS A 550 53.47 -5.04 -10.65
N THR A 551 53.07 -4.35 -9.59
CA THR A 551 51.76 -4.52 -8.95
C THR A 551 50.64 -3.98 -9.82
N GLU A 552 50.77 -2.78 -10.38
CA GLU A 552 49.78 -2.21 -11.29
C GLU A 552 49.61 -3.07 -12.54
N LEU A 553 50.71 -3.54 -13.12
CA LEU A 553 50.68 -4.46 -14.26
C LEU A 553 49.98 -5.78 -13.91
N ASN A 554 50.19 -6.34 -12.71
CA ASN A 554 49.49 -7.55 -12.29
C ASN A 554 47.98 -7.32 -12.17
N ASN A 555 47.55 -6.17 -11.65
CA ASN A 555 46.14 -5.85 -11.49
C ASN A 555 45.47 -5.57 -12.85
N ILE A 556 46.11 -4.79 -13.71
CA ILE A 556 45.60 -4.50 -15.06
C ILE A 556 45.41 -5.78 -15.87
N LEU A 557 46.39 -6.68 -15.82
CA LEU A 557 46.37 -7.94 -16.56
C LEU A 557 45.52 -9.03 -15.88
N SER A 558 44.93 -8.78 -14.71
CA SER A 558 44.01 -9.74 -14.09
C SER A 558 42.60 -9.62 -14.63
N SER A 559 42.24 -8.51 -15.28
CA SER A 559 40.98 -8.38 -16.02
C SER A 559 41.17 -8.81 -17.46
N SER A 560 40.37 -9.79 -17.87
CA SER A 560 40.32 -10.23 -19.28
C SER A 560 39.80 -9.13 -20.19
N VAL A 561 38.81 -8.36 -19.75
CA VAL A 561 38.23 -7.25 -20.51
C VAL A 561 39.25 -6.13 -20.77
N ILE A 562 39.97 -5.70 -19.72
CA ILE A 562 40.98 -4.65 -19.88
C ILE A 562 42.17 -5.14 -20.70
N SER A 563 42.59 -6.39 -20.50
CA SER A 563 43.65 -6.97 -21.32
C SER A 563 43.28 -6.97 -22.80
N GLN A 564 42.04 -7.32 -23.15
CA GLN A 564 41.55 -7.25 -24.54
C GLN A 564 41.52 -5.82 -25.09
N ALA A 565 41.08 -4.84 -24.28
CA ALA A 565 41.08 -3.43 -24.68
C ALA A 565 42.51 -2.93 -24.97
N ILE A 566 43.48 -3.29 -24.13
CA ILE A 566 44.89 -2.92 -24.34
C ILE A 566 45.47 -3.58 -25.59
N VAL A 567 45.18 -4.87 -25.83
CA VAL A 567 45.62 -5.55 -27.05
C VAL A 567 45.10 -4.82 -28.29
N LYS A 568 43.82 -4.40 -28.29
CA LYS A 568 43.25 -3.65 -29.42
C LYS A 568 43.95 -2.32 -29.65
N ILE A 569 44.31 -1.58 -28.61
CA ILE A 569 45.10 -0.35 -28.74
C ILE A 569 46.45 -0.66 -29.40
N ILE A 570 47.14 -1.70 -28.93
CA ILE A 570 48.43 -2.12 -29.50
C ILE A 570 48.28 -2.51 -30.97
N GLU A 571 47.25 -3.27 -31.32
CA GLU A 571 46.95 -3.67 -32.70
C GLU A 571 46.66 -2.47 -33.60
N GLN A 572 45.87 -1.50 -33.11
CA GLN A 572 45.56 -0.27 -33.84
C GLN A 572 46.80 0.60 -34.06
N GLU A 573 47.65 0.76 -33.06
CA GLU A 573 48.88 1.55 -33.17
C GLU A 573 49.93 0.89 -34.07
N ALA A 574 49.97 -0.45 -34.12
CA ALA A 574 50.87 -1.22 -34.97
C ALA A 574 50.40 -1.34 -36.43
N ALA A 575 49.10 -1.17 -36.69
CA ALA A 575 48.51 -1.31 -38.03
C ALA A 575 48.93 -0.19 -38.99
N GLU A 576 48.69 -0.39 -40.29
CA GLU A 576 48.97 0.63 -41.32
C GLU A 576 48.20 1.93 -41.03
N GLY A 577 48.92 3.03 -40.80
CA GLY A 577 48.35 4.32 -40.42
C GLY A 577 48.36 4.64 -38.92
N GLY A 578 48.68 3.66 -38.05
CA GLY A 578 48.93 3.86 -36.63
C GLY A 578 50.30 4.50 -36.35
N SER A 579 50.51 5.03 -35.14
CA SER A 579 51.76 5.75 -34.80
C SER A 579 52.98 4.84 -34.70
N LEU A 580 52.76 3.53 -34.46
CA LEU A 580 53.80 2.51 -34.33
C LEU A 580 53.90 1.62 -35.57
N ALA A 581 53.28 2.00 -36.68
CA ALA A 581 53.26 1.24 -37.93
C ALA A 581 54.69 0.95 -38.44
N GLY A 582 55.02 -0.34 -38.57
CA GLY A 582 56.35 -0.79 -39.00
C GLY A 582 57.47 -0.51 -37.99
N PHE A 583 57.13 0.00 -36.80
CA PHE A 583 58.00 0.04 -35.63
C PHE A 583 57.73 -1.15 -34.71
N LEU A 584 56.48 -1.34 -34.32
CA LEU A 584 56.02 -2.49 -33.54
C LEU A 584 55.61 -3.64 -34.48
N ILE A 585 56.18 -4.82 -34.28
CA ILE A 585 55.90 -6.01 -35.09
C ILE A 585 55.12 -7.04 -34.26
N ILE A 586 53.87 -7.31 -34.65
CA ILE A 586 52.94 -8.17 -33.90
C ILE A 586 52.53 -9.46 -34.64
N ASP A 587 52.95 -9.64 -35.90
CA ASP A 587 52.48 -10.71 -36.80
C ASP A 587 52.69 -12.14 -36.27
N ARG A 588 53.65 -12.33 -35.35
CA ARG A 588 54.03 -13.64 -34.80
C ARG A 588 53.47 -13.91 -33.41
N VAL A 589 52.63 -13.02 -32.88
CA VAL A 589 52.02 -13.20 -31.58
C VAL A 589 50.91 -14.25 -31.70
N VAL A 590 51.03 -15.32 -30.92
CA VAL A 590 50.05 -16.44 -30.90
C VAL A 590 49.22 -16.41 -29.62
N GLU A 591 49.83 -16.05 -28.49
CA GLU A 591 49.18 -16.05 -27.18
C GLU A 591 49.43 -14.71 -26.47
N TRP A 592 48.42 -13.85 -26.49
CA TRP A 592 48.47 -12.52 -25.86
C TRP A 592 48.40 -12.60 -24.34
N TYR A 593 47.56 -13.49 -23.81
CA TYR A 593 47.12 -13.46 -22.42
C TYR A 593 47.86 -14.47 -21.54
N ASP A 594 47.92 -14.18 -20.24
CA ASP A 594 48.43 -15.14 -19.27
C ASP A 594 47.55 -16.38 -19.22
N THR A 595 48.16 -17.56 -19.05
CA THR A 595 47.43 -18.82 -18.85
C THR A 595 47.83 -19.45 -17.52
N ILE A 596 46.93 -20.23 -16.92
CA ILE A 596 47.24 -20.99 -15.70
C ILE A 596 47.33 -22.47 -16.09
N GLN A 597 48.49 -23.08 -15.88
CA GLN A 597 48.70 -24.52 -16.05
C GLN A 597 49.18 -25.11 -14.72
N ASP A 598 48.46 -26.10 -14.20
CA ASP A 598 48.75 -26.76 -12.92
C ASP A 598 48.93 -25.79 -11.73
N GLY A 599 48.17 -24.69 -11.72
CA GLY A 599 48.22 -23.66 -10.68
C GLY A 599 49.42 -22.71 -10.79
N VAL A 600 50.22 -22.82 -11.85
CA VAL A 600 51.33 -21.91 -12.16
C VAL A 600 50.93 -21.02 -13.32
N ARG A 601 51.16 -19.71 -13.15
CA ARG A 601 50.96 -18.72 -14.22
C ARG A 601 52.06 -18.87 -15.26
N ILE A 602 51.65 -18.98 -16.53
CA ILE A 602 52.49 -18.86 -17.70
C ILE A 602 52.23 -17.48 -18.29
N ASP A 603 53.27 -16.65 -18.32
CA ASP A 603 53.19 -15.28 -18.79
C ASP A 603 52.87 -15.23 -20.29
N GLY A 604 51.82 -14.49 -20.64
CA GLY A 604 51.42 -14.20 -22.02
C GLY A 604 52.31 -13.14 -22.68
N GLU A 605 52.15 -12.95 -23.99
CA GLU A 605 52.95 -11.95 -24.72
C GLU A 605 52.73 -10.52 -24.20
N LEU A 606 51.51 -10.16 -23.79
CA LEU A 606 51.21 -8.83 -23.29
C LEU A 606 52.03 -8.49 -22.02
N ARG A 607 52.13 -9.44 -21.10
CA ARG A 607 52.95 -9.28 -19.89
C ARG A 607 54.43 -9.18 -20.22
N LYS A 608 54.91 -10.04 -21.12
CA LYS A 608 56.31 -10.05 -21.55
C LYS A 608 56.67 -8.73 -22.21
N LEU A 609 55.80 -8.19 -23.06
CA LEU A 609 55.98 -6.88 -23.69
C LEU A 609 56.20 -5.79 -22.64
N PHE A 610 55.30 -5.62 -21.68
CA PHE A 610 55.41 -4.56 -20.65
C PHE A 610 56.55 -4.79 -19.66
N ALA A 611 56.86 -6.04 -19.32
CA ALA A 611 57.99 -6.33 -18.43
C ALA A 611 59.33 -6.00 -19.09
N SER A 612 59.43 -6.28 -20.39
CA SER A 612 60.67 -6.15 -21.16
C SER A 612 60.88 -4.74 -21.71
N SER A 613 59.80 -4.02 -22.01
CA SER A 613 59.87 -2.63 -22.50
C SER A 613 60.59 -1.71 -21.51
N LYS A 614 60.47 -1.97 -20.19
CA LYS A 614 61.18 -1.21 -19.15
C LYS A 614 62.69 -1.28 -19.27
N ILE A 615 63.23 -2.39 -19.76
CA ILE A 615 64.67 -2.56 -20.00
C ILE A 615 65.12 -1.58 -21.09
N LEU A 616 64.30 -1.42 -22.14
CA LEU A 616 64.60 -0.54 -23.27
C LEU A 616 64.40 0.94 -22.93
N PHE A 617 63.31 1.25 -22.25
CA PHE A 617 62.79 2.60 -22.06
C PHE A 617 63.28 3.28 -20.77
N GLY A 618 63.81 2.51 -19.82
CA GLY A 618 64.20 3.02 -18.51
C GLY A 618 62.98 3.42 -17.66
N GLU A 619 63.22 4.09 -16.52
CA GLU A 619 62.14 4.46 -15.59
C GLU A 619 61.29 5.66 -16.05
N ASN A 620 61.84 6.54 -16.90
CA ASN A 620 61.17 7.75 -17.41
C ASN A 620 61.41 7.92 -18.93
N PRO A 621 60.82 7.08 -19.78
CA PRO A 621 60.90 7.26 -21.22
C PRO A 621 60.33 8.59 -21.70
N ASN A 622 60.98 9.19 -22.69
CA ASN A 622 60.46 10.35 -23.41
C ASN A 622 59.94 9.92 -24.79
N PHE A 623 58.64 9.65 -24.88
CA PHE A 623 58.00 9.18 -26.12
C PHE A 623 57.88 10.27 -27.21
N ASP A 624 58.04 11.55 -26.87
CA ASP A 624 58.11 12.66 -27.84
C ASP A 624 59.40 12.65 -28.69
N ASP A 625 60.44 11.95 -28.23
CA ASP A 625 61.73 11.83 -28.94
C ASP A 625 62.08 10.36 -29.19
N MET A 626 61.44 9.79 -30.21
CA MET A 626 61.65 8.40 -30.64
C MET A 626 63.12 8.06 -30.96
N GLY A 627 63.93 9.06 -31.34
CA GLY A 627 65.37 8.88 -31.59
C GLY A 627 66.20 8.69 -30.32
N ASP A 628 65.72 9.21 -29.18
CA ASP A 628 66.34 9.06 -27.86
C ASP A 628 65.80 7.84 -27.09
N LEU A 629 64.61 7.36 -27.45
CA LEU A 629 63.87 6.27 -26.78
C LEU A 629 64.58 4.91 -26.83
N VAL A 630 65.24 4.58 -27.95
CA VAL A 630 65.96 3.31 -28.13
C VAL A 630 67.35 3.59 -28.69
N LYS A 631 68.32 3.86 -27.80
CA LYS A 631 69.72 4.06 -28.21
C LYS A 631 70.43 2.72 -28.40
N VAL A 632 71.09 2.54 -29.55
CA VAL A 632 71.95 1.38 -29.84
C VAL A 632 73.00 1.16 -28.74
N ASN A 633 73.54 2.23 -28.15
CA ASN A 633 74.50 2.13 -27.04
C ASN A 633 73.88 1.58 -25.74
N ASN A 634 72.58 1.77 -25.51
CA ASN A 634 71.88 1.19 -24.37
C ASN A 634 71.67 -0.32 -24.59
N ILE A 635 71.36 -0.73 -25.83
CA ILE A 635 71.20 -2.14 -26.21
C ILE A 635 72.53 -2.91 -26.06
N ILE A 636 73.66 -2.31 -26.46
CA ILE A 636 74.99 -2.93 -26.35
C ILE A 636 75.47 -3.02 -24.88
N ALA A 637 74.89 -2.22 -23.99
CA ALA A 637 75.25 -2.17 -22.57
C ALA A 637 74.41 -3.10 -21.67
N LEU A 638 73.42 -3.80 -22.23
CA LEU A 638 72.59 -4.75 -21.50
C LEU A 638 73.39 -5.97 -21.03
N SER A 639 73.10 -6.44 -19.82
CA SER A 639 73.59 -7.72 -19.32
C SER A 639 72.94 -8.90 -20.04
N ASP A 640 73.57 -10.07 -19.99
CA ASP A 640 73.01 -11.30 -20.58
C ASP A 640 71.59 -11.59 -20.02
N GLU A 641 71.35 -11.33 -18.73
CA GLU A 641 70.05 -11.49 -18.08
C GLU A 641 68.99 -10.51 -18.61
N GLU A 642 69.37 -9.26 -18.89
CA GLU A 642 68.48 -8.25 -19.48
C GLU A 642 68.18 -8.55 -20.95
N ILE A 643 69.16 -9.09 -21.69
CA ILE A 643 68.98 -9.54 -23.07
C ILE A 643 67.99 -10.70 -23.10
N ASP A 644 68.15 -11.69 -22.23
CA ASP A 644 67.25 -12.85 -22.12
C ASP A 644 65.81 -12.39 -21.86
N LEU A 645 65.62 -11.47 -20.91
CA LEU A 645 64.28 -10.95 -20.60
C LEU A 645 63.70 -10.16 -21.78
N LEU A 646 64.52 -9.38 -22.49
CA LEU A 646 64.09 -8.59 -23.63
C LEU A 646 63.66 -9.43 -24.83
N ILE A 647 64.34 -10.56 -25.09
CA ILE A 647 64.00 -11.47 -26.19
C ILE A 647 62.86 -12.44 -25.85
N ASP A 648 62.44 -12.53 -24.58
CA ASP A 648 61.28 -13.31 -24.16
C ASP A 648 59.98 -12.79 -24.78
N SER A 649 59.86 -11.47 -24.99
CA SER A 649 58.77 -10.86 -25.76
C SER A 649 59.02 -11.06 -27.26
N ILE A 650 58.10 -11.75 -27.93
CA ILE A 650 58.11 -11.90 -29.39
C ILE A 650 58.00 -10.52 -30.05
N ILE A 651 57.13 -9.64 -29.54
CA ILE A 651 56.91 -8.31 -30.10
C ILE A 651 58.21 -7.50 -30.05
N LEU A 652 58.87 -7.41 -28.89
CA LEU A 652 60.09 -6.61 -28.78
C LEU A 652 61.24 -7.22 -29.58
N LYS A 653 61.43 -8.54 -29.53
CA LYS A 653 62.46 -9.23 -30.32
C LYS A 653 62.31 -8.92 -31.82
N ASP A 654 61.08 -8.95 -32.32
CA ASP A 654 60.79 -8.79 -33.75
C ASP A 654 60.89 -7.32 -34.17
N SER A 655 60.38 -6.44 -33.32
CA SER A 655 60.48 -4.98 -33.49
C SER A 655 61.94 -4.53 -33.51
N LEU A 656 62.75 -4.99 -32.55
CA LEU A 656 64.19 -4.69 -32.50
C LEU A 656 64.95 -5.27 -33.68
N ALA A 657 64.68 -6.51 -34.08
CA ALA A 657 65.29 -7.11 -35.26
C ALA A 657 64.97 -6.28 -36.52
N ASN A 658 63.72 -5.84 -36.68
CA ASN A 658 63.32 -4.98 -37.79
C ASN A 658 64.03 -3.62 -37.77
N GLN A 659 64.17 -2.98 -36.59
CA GLN A 659 64.92 -1.73 -36.47
C GLN A 659 66.42 -1.90 -36.78
N LEU A 660 67.05 -2.97 -36.29
CA LEU A 660 68.46 -3.26 -36.56
C LEU A 660 68.71 -3.55 -38.05
N ILE A 661 67.78 -4.24 -38.72
CA ILE A 661 67.85 -4.46 -40.17
C ILE A 661 67.75 -3.12 -40.92
N LYS A 662 66.78 -2.26 -40.57
CA LYS A 662 66.65 -0.92 -41.17
C LYS A 662 67.92 -0.08 -41.01
N VAL A 663 68.48 -0.01 -39.80
CA VAL A 663 69.75 0.70 -39.54
C VAL A 663 70.91 0.11 -40.36
N GLY A 664 70.96 -1.23 -40.49
CA GLY A 664 71.95 -1.92 -41.32
C GLY A 664 71.80 -1.67 -42.82
N GLU A 665 70.57 -1.50 -43.31
CA GLU A 665 70.25 -1.20 -44.72
C GLU A 665 70.47 0.27 -45.08
N GLU A 666 70.22 1.19 -44.15
CA GLU A 666 70.42 2.64 -44.33
C GLU A 666 71.90 3.07 -44.26
N GLY A 667 72.77 2.22 -43.70
CA GLY A 667 74.21 2.43 -43.60
C GLY A 667 74.59 3.38 -42.46
N ILE A 668 75.53 2.94 -41.62
CA ILE A 668 76.13 3.74 -40.52
C ILE A 668 76.87 4.96 -41.07
#